data_AF-A0A8H4PWH8-F1
#
_entry.id   AF-A0A8H4PWH8-F1
#
_cell.length_a   1.000
_cell.length_b   1.000
_cell.length_c   1.000
_cell.angle_alpha   90.00
_cell.angle_beta   90.00
_cell.angle_gamma   90.00
#
_symmetry.space_group_name_H-M   'P 1'
#
loop_
_entity.id
_entity.type
_entity.pdbx_description
1 polymer ?
#
loop_
_entity_poly.entity_id
_entity_poly.type
_entity_poly.pdbx_seq_one_letter_code
_entity_poly.pdbx_strand_id
1 'polypeptide(L)'
;MDSHQKRKLVPIAPAPEEDGGHAPEHDGRYAGAAGPPSAKTKRTTTLVACDGCRRRRVKCDGHRPRCGQCLRKGDECVYVAGEGETVLLSLKKRHGALEGEHGKYKELLTLLRDKPDSEAYEILRRIRNADEPLLVLDEIRHAELLLAEPSSPVADRLSMDDRLLRLDQEARDHSFIAVPARPWTVVVDDGLVSELITEYFTWDHAYLLPSVDRDVFVDEMRSRDPLTARWCSPLLVNAICAQKSIVVERARLYGAMTQQDLTERFLDEAKSLLDREQGRASIPTAQALMIMFLTIMCLGKDRAGRIYRHYALEMILRLKIEAKYTALLEEGRDDPRERGLLAKALWGLFVFESRTAFFYFQPSQIPPPRIPQPFSGGDEASHLRPSGNIDVLGRPFEESPCLVPHVPGINAAACSLSELFYEIMTHNVDENTVWGSDADLRIQKRLYSKLRHMTEAWPRRFYVENNIAPGTCFLRMHENEVGFGIVQTLRHEALFETPASQPGTTIEDLCLRHCTSDSKTIDAYLGRWPFDSLLWRHLYLSMQPLVLMFDNPLARDVFTKDCMMMRYGCRLFPMCGQLLQATQAFAWAVDQPIPDSALPFLEGWTKEAANCSNLSVSFALPQQDDVKDLLAANAAGTENDEDQLGALLTRWALE
;
A
#
# COMPACT_ATOMS: atom_id res chain seq x y z
N MET A 1 -25.58 0.19 -45.36
CA MET A 1 -24.56 0.94 -46.14
C MET A 1 -23.57 1.49 -45.14
N ASP A 2 -22.42 0.83 -45.09
CA ASP A 2 -21.27 1.13 -44.23
C ASP A 2 -20.66 2.51 -44.49
N SER A 3 -20.11 3.11 -43.42
CA SER A 3 -19.00 4.08 -43.52
C SER A 3 -18.29 4.23 -42.16
N HIS A 4 -17.57 3.20 -41.75
CA HIS A 4 -16.48 3.31 -40.77
C HIS A 4 -15.21 3.83 -41.45
N GLN A 5 -14.80 5.07 -41.18
CA GLN A 5 -13.51 5.58 -41.64
C GLN A 5 -12.43 5.31 -40.58
N LYS A 6 -11.83 4.12 -40.65
CA LYS A 6 -10.64 3.75 -39.86
C LYS A 6 -9.44 4.60 -40.30
N ARG A 7 -8.85 5.37 -39.38
CA ARG A 7 -7.53 6.01 -39.57
C ARG A 7 -6.46 4.93 -39.69
N LYS A 8 -5.77 4.87 -40.83
CA LYS A 8 -4.60 4.00 -41.05
C LYS A 8 -3.39 4.58 -40.33
N LEU A 9 -2.80 3.82 -39.41
CA LEU A 9 -1.47 4.09 -38.84
C LEU A 9 -0.41 3.67 -39.87
N VAL A 10 0.60 4.52 -40.07
CA VAL A 10 1.74 4.28 -40.99
C VAL A 10 2.91 3.68 -40.19
N PRO A 11 3.66 2.69 -40.71
CA PRO A 11 4.80 2.10 -40.01
C PRO A 11 5.97 3.09 -39.88
N ILE A 12 6.63 3.07 -38.72
CA ILE A 12 7.87 3.82 -38.43
C ILE A 12 9.03 3.13 -39.17
N ALA A 13 9.82 3.91 -39.92
CA ALA A 13 11.00 3.41 -40.62
C ALA A 13 12.12 2.97 -39.65
N PRO A 14 12.93 1.95 -39.98
CA PRO A 14 14.04 1.51 -39.13
C PRO A 14 15.17 2.54 -39.08
N ALA A 15 15.91 2.56 -37.98
CA ALA A 15 17.09 3.39 -37.78
C ALA A 15 18.21 3.05 -38.78
N PRO A 16 19.03 4.02 -39.23
CA PRO A 16 20.11 3.74 -40.17
C PRO A 16 21.26 3.00 -39.48
N GLU A 17 21.76 1.97 -40.16
CA GLU A 17 22.89 1.13 -39.77
C GLU A 17 24.20 1.93 -39.75
N GLU A 18 24.99 1.77 -38.69
CA GLU A 18 26.37 2.26 -38.61
C GLU A 18 27.27 1.34 -39.44
N ASP A 19 27.53 1.74 -40.69
CA ASP A 19 28.43 1.01 -41.57
C ASP A 19 29.89 1.45 -41.33
N GLY A 20 30.73 0.45 -41.10
CA GLY A 20 32.14 0.61 -40.80
C GLY A 20 33.00 0.80 -42.05
N GLY A 21 34.05 1.62 -41.88
CA GLY A 21 35.32 1.47 -42.61
C GLY A 21 35.40 2.07 -44.01
N HIS A 22 36.19 3.13 -44.16
CA HIS A 22 37.38 3.12 -45.03
C HIS A 22 38.20 4.42 -44.84
N ALA A 23 39.46 4.26 -44.49
CA ALA A 23 40.48 5.30 -44.59
C ALA A 23 41.06 5.34 -46.02
N PRO A 24 41.60 6.49 -46.45
CA PRO A 24 42.67 6.50 -47.43
C PRO A 24 43.98 6.99 -46.80
N GLU A 25 45.03 6.19 -46.99
CA GLU A 25 46.43 6.57 -46.86
C GLU A 25 46.82 7.50 -48.02
N HIS A 26 47.61 8.57 -47.77
CA HIS A 26 48.97 8.69 -48.29
C HIS A 26 49.73 9.90 -47.72
N ASP A 27 50.91 9.58 -47.21
CA ASP A 27 52.20 10.28 -47.18
C ASP A 27 52.40 11.72 -46.66
N GLY A 28 53.43 11.81 -45.79
CA GLY A 28 54.52 12.75 -46.03
C GLY A 28 55.15 13.43 -44.82
N ARG A 29 56.06 12.72 -44.14
CA ARG A 29 57.31 13.18 -43.45
C ARG A 29 57.25 14.47 -42.61
N TYR A 30 57.62 14.37 -41.32
CA TYR A 30 58.90 14.85 -40.76
C TYR A 30 58.96 14.59 -39.25
N ALA A 31 60.12 14.16 -38.78
CA ALA A 31 60.45 13.79 -37.40
C ALA A 31 60.58 15.00 -36.46
N GLY A 32 60.32 14.80 -35.16
CA GLY A 32 60.70 15.78 -34.13
C GLY A 32 60.15 15.54 -32.72
N ALA A 33 60.99 14.90 -31.89
CA ALA A 33 61.18 15.08 -30.44
C ALA A 33 59.98 15.03 -29.45
N ALA A 34 60.13 14.11 -28.50
CA ALA A 34 59.32 13.96 -27.30
C ALA A 34 59.35 15.18 -26.37
N GLY A 35 58.16 15.58 -25.89
CA GLY A 35 57.97 16.49 -24.75
C GLY A 35 57.01 15.86 -23.72
N PRO A 36 57.09 16.24 -22.43
CA PRO A 36 56.39 15.56 -21.33
C PRO A 36 54.87 15.85 -21.33
N PRO A 37 54.04 14.98 -20.72
CA PRO A 37 52.59 15.10 -20.82
C PRO A 37 52.07 16.29 -20.01
N SER A 38 51.48 17.26 -20.71
CA SER A 38 50.70 18.35 -20.11
C SER A 38 49.42 17.78 -19.47
N ALA A 39 49.22 18.12 -18.20
CA ALA A 39 48.04 17.77 -17.42
C ALA A 39 46.76 18.21 -18.14
N LYS A 40 45.93 17.25 -18.55
CA LYS A 40 44.61 17.51 -19.14
C LYS A 40 43.72 18.18 -18.08
N THR A 41 43.57 19.50 -18.19
CA THR A 41 42.58 20.28 -17.44
C THR A 41 41.21 19.68 -17.73
N LYS A 42 40.49 19.26 -16.68
CA LYS A 42 39.13 18.72 -16.80
C LYS A 42 38.28 19.71 -17.60
N ARG A 43 37.72 19.27 -18.72
CA ARG A 43 36.78 20.06 -19.54
C ARG A 43 35.52 20.31 -18.71
N THR A 44 35.34 21.53 -18.23
CA THR A 44 34.10 21.96 -17.58
C THR A 44 32.98 21.95 -18.63
N THR A 45 32.02 21.03 -18.50
CA THR A 45 30.88 20.95 -19.41
C THR A 45 29.96 22.13 -19.17
N THR A 46 29.91 23.07 -20.11
CA THR A 46 29.00 24.21 -20.07
C THR A 46 27.55 23.74 -20.26
N LEU A 47 26.72 23.86 -19.22
CA LEU A 47 25.31 23.41 -19.24
C LEU A 47 24.43 24.24 -20.18
N VAL A 48 24.72 25.54 -20.34
CA VAL A 48 23.95 26.47 -21.17
C VAL A 48 24.90 27.41 -21.91
N ALA A 49 24.93 27.33 -23.23
CA ALA A 49 25.63 28.32 -24.06
C ALA A 49 24.87 29.66 -24.07
N CYS A 50 25.60 30.79 -24.07
CA CYS A 50 25.01 32.13 -24.20
C CYS A 50 24.30 32.33 -25.55
N ASP A 51 23.36 33.28 -25.60
CA ASP A 51 22.54 33.54 -26.79
C ASP A 51 23.38 34.01 -27.98
N GLY A 52 24.44 34.79 -27.74
CA GLY A 52 25.36 35.23 -28.78
C GLY A 52 26.11 34.07 -29.45
N CYS A 53 26.51 33.04 -28.68
CA CYS A 53 27.13 31.84 -29.24
C CYS A 53 26.10 30.89 -29.88
N ARG A 54 24.88 30.79 -29.31
CA ARG A 54 23.78 30.01 -29.90
C ARG A 54 23.38 30.55 -31.28
N ARG A 55 23.14 31.87 -31.40
CA ARG A 55 22.78 32.53 -32.66
C ARG A 55 23.83 32.29 -33.76
N ARG A 56 25.10 32.22 -33.37
CA ARG A 56 26.22 32.01 -34.28
C ARG A 56 26.59 30.54 -34.49
N ARG A 57 25.92 29.61 -33.79
CA ARG A 57 26.23 28.16 -33.80
C ARG A 57 27.71 27.86 -33.54
N VAL A 58 28.32 28.60 -32.62
CA VAL A 58 29.73 28.41 -32.19
C VAL A 58 29.80 27.90 -30.75
N LYS A 59 30.87 27.19 -30.41
CA LYS A 59 31.08 26.65 -29.06
C LYS A 59 31.25 27.79 -28.05
N CYS A 60 30.48 27.73 -26.96
CA CYS A 60 30.59 28.65 -25.83
C CYS A 60 31.50 28.02 -24.76
N ASP A 61 32.39 28.82 -24.17
CA ASP A 61 33.28 28.41 -23.08
C ASP A 61 32.63 28.57 -21.69
N GLY A 62 31.42 29.15 -21.63
CA GLY A 62 30.62 29.22 -20.41
C GLY A 62 31.08 30.23 -19.38
N HIS A 63 32.11 31.04 -19.67
CA HIS A 63 32.60 32.05 -18.74
C HIS A 63 31.56 33.17 -18.55
N ARG A 64 31.42 33.65 -17.30
CA ARG A 64 30.49 34.71 -16.89
C ARG A 64 31.28 35.86 -16.27
N PRO A 65 30.90 37.13 -16.47
CA PRO A 65 29.67 37.62 -17.11
C PRO A 65 29.68 37.57 -18.65
N ARG A 66 30.85 37.43 -19.29
CA ARG A 66 30.97 37.29 -20.76
C ARG A 66 31.82 36.09 -21.12
N CYS A 67 31.36 35.31 -22.10
CA CYS A 67 32.11 34.18 -22.64
C CYS A 67 33.28 34.69 -23.51
N GLY A 68 34.40 33.95 -23.59
CA GLY A 68 35.61 34.41 -24.27
C GLY A 68 35.41 34.67 -25.76
N GLN A 69 34.46 33.96 -26.39
CA GLN A 69 34.10 34.17 -27.78
C GLN A 69 33.31 35.47 -28.00
N CYS A 70 32.40 35.81 -27.09
CA CYS A 70 31.69 37.10 -27.13
C CYS A 70 32.59 38.26 -26.73
N LEU A 71 33.53 38.04 -25.81
CA LEU A 71 34.50 39.06 -25.40
C LEU A 71 35.40 39.50 -26.55
N ARG A 72 35.97 38.54 -27.31
CA ARG A 72 36.83 38.83 -28.47
C ARG A 72 36.12 39.54 -29.62
N LYS A 73 34.82 39.28 -29.79
CA LYS A 73 34.03 39.86 -30.88
C LYS A 73 33.36 41.19 -30.53
N GLY A 74 33.34 41.56 -29.25
CA GLY A 74 32.67 42.78 -28.79
C GLY A 74 31.14 42.67 -28.70
N ASP A 75 30.57 41.47 -28.85
CA ASP A 75 29.10 41.28 -28.88
C ASP A 75 28.46 41.17 -27.48
N GLU A 76 27.15 41.41 -27.44
CA GLU A 76 26.30 41.21 -26.26
C GLU A 76 26.24 39.73 -25.87
N CYS A 77 26.55 39.42 -24.61
CA CYS A 77 26.65 38.05 -24.09
C CYS A 77 25.61 37.83 -23.00
N VAL A 78 24.39 37.45 -23.40
CA VAL A 78 23.30 37.17 -22.47
C VAL A 78 23.17 35.65 -22.25
N TYR A 79 23.02 35.24 -21.00
CA TYR A 79 22.68 33.88 -20.62
C TYR A 79 21.25 33.85 -20.07
N VAL A 80 20.42 32.94 -20.56
CA VAL A 80 19.01 32.78 -20.15
C VAL A 80 18.87 32.08 -18.78
N ALA A 81 19.90 31.38 -18.33
CA ALA A 81 19.91 30.65 -17.06
C ALA A 81 21.08 31.10 -16.17
N GLY A 82 20.95 30.96 -14.86
CA GLY A 82 21.99 31.23 -13.87
C GLY A 82 23.21 30.30 -14.01
N GLU A 83 24.28 30.60 -13.28
CA GLU A 83 25.47 29.75 -13.24
C GLU A 83 25.12 28.39 -12.61
N GLY A 84 25.46 27.29 -13.28
CA GLY A 84 25.08 25.94 -12.84
C GLY A 84 23.63 25.52 -13.13
N GLU A 85 22.78 26.39 -13.70
CA GLU A 85 21.38 26.10 -13.95
C GLU A 85 21.10 25.67 -15.40
N THR A 86 20.18 24.73 -15.57
CA THR A 86 19.64 24.38 -16.90
C THR A 86 18.57 25.38 -17.33
N VAL A 87 18.36 25.52 -18.65
CA VAL A 87 17.29 26.39 -19.19
C VAL A 87 15.91 25.99 -18.65
N LEU A 88 15.65 24.69 -18.50
CA LEU A 88 14.40 24.18 -17.96
C LEU A 88 14.20 24.57 -16.49
N LEU A 89 15.25 24.51 -15.66
CA LEU A 89 15.18 24.89 -14.25
C LEU A 89 14.94 26.40 -14.08
N SER A 90 15.63 27.21 -14.88
CA SER A 90 15.44 28.67 -14.87
C SER A 90 14.04 29.07 -15.34
N LEU A 91 13.51 28.39 -16.37
CA LEU A 91 12.13 28.58 -16.84
C LEU A 91 11.10 28.15 -15.79
N LYS A 92 11.28 27.00 -15.13
CA LYS A 92 10.38 26.55 -14.04
C LYS A 92 10.36 27.53 -12.87
N LYS A 93 11.52 28.05 -12.45
CA LYS A 93 11.60 29.07 -11.39
C LYS A 93 10.85 30.35 -11.78
N ARG A 94 11.05 30.82 -13.01
CA ARG A 94 10.37 32.02 -13.52
C ARG A 94 8.87 31.80 -13.69
N HIS A 95 8.45 30.61 -14.13
CA HIS A 95 7.05 30.24 -14.22
C HIS A 95 6.39 30.22 -12.85
N GLY A 96 6.99 29.56 -11.86
CA GLY A 96 6.47 29.53 -10.49
C GLY A 96 6.42 30.92 -9.85
N ALA A 97 7.41 31.78 -10.11
CA ALA A 97 7.39 33.17 -9.64
C ALA A 97 6.24 33.96 -10.28
N LEU A 98 6.05 33.83 -11.60
CA LEU A 98 4.95 34.50 -12.32
C LEU A 98 3.58 33.95 -11.94
N GLU A 99 3.44 32.64 -11.69
CA GLU A 99 2.20 32.04 -11.19
C GLU A 99 1.86 32.53 -9.78
N GLY A 100 2.86 32.64 -8.90
CA GLY A 100 2.69 33.21 -7.57
C GLY A 100 2.24 34.67 -7.62
N GLU A 101 2.88 35.47 -8.48
CA GLU A 101 2.52 36.89 -8.69
C GLU A 101 1.12 37.03 -9.30
N HIS A 102 0.79 36.21 -10.30
CA HIS A 102 -0.54 36.15 -10.92
C HIS A 102 -1.62 35.79 -9.89
N GLY A 103 -1.34 34.84 -9.00
CA GLY A 103 -2.23 34.47 -7.90
C GLY A 103 -2.57 35.67 -7.01
N LYS A 104 -1.56 36.46 -6.64
CA LYS A 104 -1.74 37.68 -5.83
C LYS A 104 -2.55 38.76 -6.54
N TYR A 105 -2.32 39.00 -7.84
CA TYR A 105 -3.15 39.94 -8.60
C TYR A 105 -4.61 39.49 -8.69
N LYS A 106 -4.83 38.18 -8.89
CA LYS A 106 -6.17 37.61 -8.93
C LYS A 106 -6.90 37.77 -7.58
N GLU A 107 -6.18 37.59 -6.48
CA GLU A 107 -6.69 37.83 -5.12
C GLU A 107 -7.08 39.30 -4.92
N LEU A 108 -6.21 40.24 -5.30
CA LEU A 108 -6.49 41.68 -5.21
C LEU A 108 -7.73 42.09 -6.04
N LEU A 109 -7.87 41.56 -7.25
CA LEU A 109 -9.06 41.79 -8.09
C LEU A 109 -10.33 41.17 -7.49
N THR A 110 -10.19 40.03 -6.83
CA THR A 110 -11.30 39.37 -6.13
C THR A 110 -11.76 40.21 -4.94
N LEU A 111 -10.82 40.75 -4.16
CA LEU A 111 -11.12 41.66 -3.05
C LEU A 111 -11.85 42.92 -3.54
N LEU A 112 -11.40 43.54 -4.64
CA LEU A 112 -12.08 44.69 -5.25
C LEU A 112 -13.49 44.36 -5.75
N ARG A 113 -13.74 43.13 -6.17
CA ARG A 113 -15.04 42.70 -6.70
C ARG A 113 -16.03 42.35 -5.58
N ASP A 114 -15.55 41.71 -4.52
CA ASP A 114 -16.40 41.04 -3.54
C ASP A 114 -16.61 41.86 -2.25
N LYS A 115 -15.76 42.85 -1.97
CA LYS A 115 -15.90 43.74 -0.80
C LYS A 115 -16.96 44.83 -1.01
N PRO A 116 -17.59 45.35 0.06
CA PRO A 116 -18.54 46.47 -0.03
C PRO A 116 -17.93 47.71 -0.69
N ASP A 117 -18.75 48.53 -1.35
CA ASP A 117 -18.30 49.69 -2.14
C ASP A 117 -17.34 50.62 -1.39
N SER A 118 -17.56 50.85 -0.09
CA SER A 118 -16.68 51.69 0.74
C SER A 118 -15.29 51.08 0.95
N GLU A 119 -15.22 49.77 1.13
CA GLU A 119 -13.96 49.03 1.31
C GLU A 119 -13.25 48.83 -0.03
N ALA A 120 -13.99 48.45 -1.07
CA ALA A 120 -13.44 48.34 -2.43
C ALA A 120 -12.89 49.69 -2.92
N TYR A 121 -13.56 50.80 -2.61
CA TYR A 121 -13.08 52.14 -2.92
C TYR A 121 -11.78 52.49 -2.18
N GLU A 122 -11.66 52.10 -0.91
CA GLU A 122 -10.45 52.32 -0.12
C GLU A 122 -9.28 51.45 -0.64
N ILE A 123 -9.54 50.19 -0.98
CA ILE A 123 -8.55 49.31 -1.63
C ILE A 123 -8.08 49.93 -2.96
N LEU A 124 -9.01 50.40 -3.80
CA LEU A 124 -8.69 51.06 -5.06
C LEU A 124 -7.89 52.34 -4.85
N ARG A 125 -8.24 53.13 -3.83
CA ARG A 125 -7.51 54.36 -3.47
C ARG A 125 -6.07 54.04 -3.04
N ARG A 126 -5.85 52.96 -2.28
CA ARG A 126 -4.51 52.51 -1.88
C ARG A 126 -3.70 52.00 -3.07
N ILE A 127 -4.31 51.22 -3.96
CA ILE A 127 -3.67 50.79 -5.23
C ILE A 127 -3.24 52.00 -6.07
N ARG A 128 -4.08 53.03 -6.16
CA ARG A 128 -3.75 54.27 -6.91
C ARG A 128 -2.59 55.07 -6.31
N ASN A 129 -2.32 54.90 -5.02
CA ASN A 129 -1.28 55.64 -4.29
C ASN A 129 -0.03 54.80 -3.99
N ALA A 130 -0.03 53.50 -4.32
CA ALA A 130 1.08 52.59 -4.10
C ALA A 130 1.98 52.50 -5.33
N ASP A 131 3.30 52.49 -5.11
CA ASP A 131 4.28 52.27 -6.19
C ASP A 131 4.24 50.82 -6.71
N GLU A 132 3.85 49.87 -5.86
CA GLU A 132 3.68 48.45 -6.21
C GLU A 132 2.33 47.92 -5.66
N PRO A 133 1.37 47.53 -6.51
CA PRO A 133 0.02 47.12 -6.09
C PRO A 133 -0.03 45.90 -5.16
N LEU A 134 0.98 45.02 -5.22
CA LEU A 134 1.01 43.81 -4.40
C LEU A 134 1.36 44.07 -2.93
N LEU A 135 2.01 45.20 -2.62
CA LEU A 135 2.25 45.61 -1.23
C LEU A 135 0.92 45.95 -0.53
N VAL A 136 -0.05 46.49 -1.27
CA VAL A 136 -1.40 46.78 -0.76
C VAL A 136 -2.10 45.49 -0.31
N LEU A 137 -1.88 44.38 -1.02
CA LEU A 137 -2.44 43.07 -0.62
C LEU A 137 -1.89 42.61 0.73
N ASP A 138 -0.58 42.76 0.93
CA ASP A 138 0.07 42.39 2.20
C ASP A 138 -0.42 43.30 3.35
N GLU A 139 -0.58 44.60 3.11
CA GLU A 139 -1.15 45.53 4.09
C GLU A 139 -2.60 45.21 4.45
N ILE A 140 -3.44 44.83 3.48
CA ILE A 140 -4.82 44.41 3.72
C ILE A 140 -4.84 43.16 4.59
N ARG A 141 -3.99 42.16 4.29
CA ARG A 141 -3.87 40.95 5.12
C ARG A 141 -3.49 41.27 6.56
N HIS A 142 -2.53 42.18 6.75
CA HIS A 142 -2.13 42.62 8.09
C HIS A 142 -3.25 43.38 8.81
N ALA A 143 -4.01 44.21 8.11
CA ALA A 143 -5.15 44.92 8.67
C ALA A 143 -6.31 43.97 9.02
N GLU A 144 -6.59 42.97 8.19
CA GLU A 144 -7.61 41.95 8.46
C GLU A 144 -7.24 41.06 9.65
N LEU A 145 -5.95 40.76 9.84
CA LEU A 145 -5.44 40.08 11.04
C LEU A 145 -5.69 40.88 12.34
N LEU A 146 -5.70 42.22 12.26
CA LEU A 146 -5.89 43.12 13.40
C LEU A 146 -7.37 43.44 13.68
N LEU A 147 -8.26 43.27 12.69
CA LEU A 147 -9.67 43.67 12.73
C LEU A 147 -10.65 42.49 12.74
N ALA A 148 -10.18 41.26 12.96
CA ALA A 148 -11.02 40.06 12.93
C ALA A 148 -12.13 40.12 14.01
N GLU A 149 -13.36 40.47 13.61
CA GLU A 149 -14.56 40.21 14.42
C GLU A 149 -14.84 38.70 14.45
N PRO A 150 -15.29 38.14 15.61
CA PRO A 150 -15.48 36.70 15.81
C PRO A 150 -16.54 36.03 14.93
N SER A 151 -17.23 36.76 14.05
CA SER A 151 -18.21 36.25 13.07
C SER A 151 -17.82 36.53 11.60
N SER A 152 -16.56 36.92 11.33
CA SER A 152 -16.06 37.10 9.97
C SER A 152 -15.58 35.76 9.36
N PRO A 153 -15.83 35.49 8.06
CA PRO A 153 -15.29 34.31 7.36
C PRO A 153 -13.75 34.20 7.43
N VAL A 154 -13.06 35.33 7.61
CA VAL A 154 -11.60 35.37 7.78
C VAL A 154 -11.21 34.91 9.18
N ALA A 155 -11.94 35.32 10.21
CA ALA A 155 -11.72 34.88 11.59
C ALA A 155 -12.00 33.37 11.74
N ASP A 156 -13.06 32.87 11.09
CA ASP A 156 -13.37 31.45 11.02
C ASP A 156 -12.26 30.65 10.34
N ARG A 157 -11.73 31.13 9.20
CA ARG A 157 -10.60 30.48 8.52
C ARG A 157 -9.33 30.48 9.36
N LEU A 158 -8.97 31.59 9.99
CA LEU A 158 -7.79 31.68 10.87
C LEU A 158 -7.93 30.78 12.10
N SER A 159 -9.15 30.69 12.68
CA SER A 159 -9.45 29.77 13.77
C SER A 159 -9.34 28.31 13.32
N MET A 160 -9.81 27.99 12.12
CA MET A 160 -9.66 26.67 11.52
C MET A 160 -8.18 26.31 11.26
N ASP A 161 -7.39 27.24 10.72
CA ASP A 161 -5.96 27.05 10.49
C ASP A 161 -5.19 26.81 11.80
N ASP A 162 -5.49 27.58 12.86
CA ASP A 162 -4.92 27.36 14.21
C ASP A 162 -5.30 25.99 14.78
N ARG A 163 -6.55 25.56 14.58
CA ARG A 163 -7.01 24.22 15.01
C ARG A 163 -6.31 23.10 14.25
N LEU A 164 -6.13 23.24 12.94
CA LEU A 164 -5.40 22.27 12.10
C LEU A 164 -3.93 22.21 12.48
N LEU A 165 -3.30 23.36 12.73
CA LEU A 165 -1.90 23.45 13.17
C LEU A 165 -1.70 22.75 14.53
N ARG A 166 -2.63 22.94 15.48
CA ARG A 166 -2.59 22.23 16.77
C ARG A 166 -2.76 20.72 16.60
N LEU A 167 -3.70 20.31 15.77
CA LEU A 167 -3.93 18.89 15.47
C LEU A 167 -2.68 18.25 14.85
N ASP A 168 -2.01 18.94 13.92
CA ASP A 168 -0.75 18.47 13.31
C ASP A 168 0.38 18.40 14.34
N GLN A 169 0.49 19.40 15.23
CA GLN A 169 1.49 19.38 16.29
C GLN A 169 1.24 18.23 17.28
N GLU A 170 0.00 17.98 17.68
CA GLU A 170 -0.36 16.84 18.52
C GLU A 170 -0.06 15.50 17.84
N ALA A 171 -0.35 15.37 16.54
CA ALA A 171 0.00 14.20 15.76
C ALA A 171 1.52 13.98 15.76
N ARG A 172 2.30 15.05 15.59
CA ARG A 172 3.77 15.01 15.65
C ARG A 172 4.29 14.55 17.01
N ASP A 173 3.73 15.08 18.09
CA ASP A 173 4.16 14.79 19.46
C ASP A 173 3.86 13.34 19.86
N HIS A 174 2.80 12.74 19.31
CA HIS A 174 2.46 11.33 19.49
C HIS A 174 3.21 10.37 18.56
N SER A 175 3.90 10.89 17.54
CA SER A 175 4.56 10.07 16.54
C SER A 175 5.94 9.58 17.01
N PHE A 176 6.13 8.25 17.03
CA PHE A 176 7.45 7.66 17.25
C PHE A 176 8.40 7.86 16.06
N ILE A 177 7.84 7.95 14.84
CA ILE A 177 8.59 8.14 13.60
C ILE A 177 8.29 9.53 13.04
N ALA A 178 9.22 10.46 13.23
CA ALA A 178 9.16 11.78 12.61
C ALA A 178 9.70 11.76 11.18
N VAL A 179 8.87 12.16 10.22
CA VAL A 179 9.18 12.27 8.78
C VAL A 179 8.56 13.53 8.17
N PRO A 180 9.16 14.11 7.12
CA PRO A 180 8.56 15.24 6.43
C PRO A 180 7.43 14.81 5.48
N ALA A 181 6.37 15.61 5.38
CA ALA A 181 5.32 15.45 4.39
C ALA A 181 5.83 15.80 2.98
N ARG A 182 6.37 17.02 2.81
CA ARG A 182 6.93 17.45 1.51
C ARG A 182 8.38 16.99 1.37
N PRO A 183 8.80 16.51 0.17
CA PRO A 183 8.08 16.52 -1.11
C PRO A 183 7.28 15.24 -1.41
N TRP A 184 7.05 14.36 -0.43
CA TRP A 184 6.43 13.04 -0.62
C TRP A 184 4.91 13.09 -0.80
N THR A 185 4.25 14.00 -0.09
CA THR A 185 2.83 14.26 -0.21
C THR A 185 2.53 15.74 -0.04
N VAL A 186 1.41 16.16 -0.62
CA VAL A 186 0.84 17.51 -0.52
C VAL A 186 -0.51 17.52 0.21
N VAL A 187 -0.96 16.36 0.70
CA VAL A 187 -2.32 16.17 1.21
C VAL A 187 -2.50 16.80 2.59
N VAL A 188 -1.55 16.53 3.50
CA VAL A 188 -1.49 17.01 4.89
C VAL A 188 -0.05 17.37 5.27
N ASP A 189 0.14 17.95 6.46
CA ASP A 189 1.43 18.40 6.97
C ASP A 189 2.22 17.29 7.70
N ASP A 190 3.45 17.64 8.08
CA ASP A 190 4.47 16.72 8.60
C ASP A 190 4.01 15.90 9.82
N GLY A 191 3.23 16.50 10.73
CA GLY A 191 2.81 15.85 11.97
C GLY A 191 1.86 14.69 11.69
N LEU A 192 0.81 14.94 10.91
CA LEU A 192 -0.15 13.90 10.54
C LEU A 192 0.47 12.83 9.63
N VAL A 193 1.38 13.19 8.71
CA VAL A 193 2.15 12.19 7.95
C VAL A 193 2.99 11.33 8.89
N SER A 194 3.67 11.93 9.87
CA SER A 194 4.47 11.20 10.85
C SER A 194 3.65 10.18 11.63
N GLU A 195 2.42 10.53 12.01
CA GLU A 195 1.53 9.65 12.75
C GLU A 195 1.05 8.48 11.88
N LEU A 196 0.59 8.78 10.66
CA LEU A 196 0.16 7.75 9.71
C LEU A 196 1.28 6.75 9.38
N ILE A 197 2.51 7.25 9.17
CA ILE A 197 3.68 6.40 8.91
C ILE A 197 4.05 5.59 10.16
N THR A 198 3.99 6.19 11.36
CA THR A 198 4.17 5.48 12.63
C THR A 198 3.19 4.32 12.75
N GLU A 199 1.89 4.57 12.54
CA GLU A 199 0.84 3.57 12.65
C GLU A 199 0.98 2.44 11.61
N TYR A 200 1.49 2.72 10.42
CA TYR A 200 1.79 1.66 9.44
C TYR A 200 2.87 0.71 9.94
N PHE A 201 3.95 1.26 10.48
CA PHE A 201 5.05 0.46 11.02
C PHE A 201 4.69 -0.25 12.32
N THR A 202 3.76 0.32 13.11
CA THR A 202 3.24 -0.28 14.34
C THR A 202 2.34 -1.50 14.07
N TRP A 203 1.53 -1.48 13.00
CA TRP A 203 0.51 -2.50 12.76
C TRP A 203 0.79 -3.36 11.51
N ASP A 204 0.45 -2.90 10.30
CA ASP A 204 0.46 -3.73 9.08
C ASP A 204 1.84 -4.26 8.73
N HIS A 205 2.86 -3.40 8.78
CA HIS A 205 4.23 -3.81 8.46
C HIS A 205 4.73 -4.90 9.41
N ALA A 206 4.28 -4.88 10.68
CA ALA A 206 4.79 -5.80 11.68
C ALA A 206 4.47 -7.27 11.34
N TYR A 207 3.36 -7.53 10.62
CA TYR A 207 2.92 -8.89 10.30
C TYR A 207 2.31 -9.07 8.89
N LEU A 208 1.36 -8.22 8.49
CA LEU A 208 0.61 -8.38 7.23
C LEU A 208 1.45 -8.09 5.99
N LEU A 209 2.23 -7.01 6.00
CA LEU A 209 3.03 -6.57 4.85
C LEU A 209 4.45 -6.18 5.27
N PRO A 210 5.31 -7.14 5.68
CA PRO A 210 6.67 -6.86 6.14
C PRO A 210 7.66 -6.59 4.98
N SER A 211 7.16 -6.10 3.83
CA SER A 211 7.94 -5.91 2.61
C SER A 211 8.72 -4.60 2.58
N VAL A 212 8.26 -3.58 3.30
CA VAL A 212 8.89 -2.25 3.37
C VAL A 212 9.91 -2.23 4.50
N ASP A 213 11.19 -1.99 4.21
CA ASP A 213 12.18 -1.82 5.27
C ASP A 213 11.99 -0.47 5.97
N ARG A 214 11.60 -0.50 7.25
CA ARG A 214 11.33 0.71 8.05
C ARG A 214 12.48 1.71 8.03
N ASP A 215 13.68 1.26 8.35
CA ASP A 215 14.80 2.18 8.57
C ASP A 215 15.23 2.85 7.25
N VAL A 216 15.36 2.06 6.18
CA VAL A 216 15.69 2.62 4.85
C VAL A 216 14.58 3.52 4.32
N PHE A 217 13.31 3.13 4.47
CA PHE A 217 12.19 3.95 4.03
C PHE A 217 12.15 5.30 4.76
N VAL A 218 12.31 5.29 6.09
CA VAL A 218 12.29 6.50 6.92
C VAL A 218 13.50 7.39 6.63
N ASP A 219 14.69 6.81 6.46
CA ASP A 219 15.90 7.55 6.10
C ASP A 219 15.75 8.21 4.73
N GLU A 220 15.21 7.50 3.74
CA GLU A 220 14.94 8.08 2.42
C GLU A 220 13.88 9.18 2.52
N MET A 221 12.80 9.02 3.30
CA MET A 221 11.84 10.11 3.53
C MET A 221 12.50 11.36 4.10
N ARG A 222 13.37 11.18 5.11
CA ARG A 222 14.09 12.28 5.76
C ARG A 222 15.08 12.98 4.84
N SER A 223 15.60 12.29 3.82
CA SER A 223 16.49 12.90 2.82
C SER A 223 15.82 13.99 1.98
N ARG A 224 14.47 13.97 1.89
CA ARG A 224 13.66 14.89 1.06
C ARG A 224 14.03 14.88 -0.43
N ASP A 225 14.61 13.79 -0.93
CA ASP A 225 14.96 13.63 -2.34
C ASP A 225 14.30 12.39 -2.98
N PRO A 226 13.05 12.53 -3.49
CA PRO A 226 12.34 11.43 -4.13
C PRO A 226 12.93 11.03 -5.48
N LEU A 227 13.84 11.82 -6.06
CA LEU A 227 14.46 11.48 -7.36
C LEU A 227 15.60 10.47 -7.19
N THR A 228 16.26 10.46 -6.02
CA THR A 228 17.37 9.55 -5.71
C THR A 228 16.96 8.34 -4.89
N ALA A 229 15.82 8.41 -4.20
CA ALA A 229 15.29 7.33 -3.37
C ALA A 229 15.00 6.06 -4.19
N ARG A 230 15.39 4.89 -3.65
CA ARG A 230 15.22 3.58 -4.31
C ARG A 230 14.17 2.71 -3.65
N TRP A 231 13.87 2.96 -2.37
CA TRP A 231 13.04 2.13 -1.50
C TRP A 231 11.86 2.91 -0.89
N CYS A 232 11.82 4.22 -1.08
CA CYS A 232 10.73 5.12 -0.78
C CYS A 232 10.32 5.87 -2.06
N SER A 233 9.02 6.08 -2.26
CA SER A 233 8.50 6.92 -3.34
C SER A 233 7.30 7.72 -2.85
N PRO A 234 6.99 8.88 -3.47
CA PRO A 234 5.76 9.62 -3.18
C PRO A 234 4.52 8.72 -3.30
N LEU A 235 4.50 7.83 -4.30
CA LEU A 235 3.42 6.88 -4.50
C LEU A 235 3.23 5.96 -3.29
N LEU A 236 4.32 5.36 -2.79
CA LEU A 236 4.29 4.48 -1.61
C LEU A 236 3.86 5.22 -0.34
N VAL A 237 4.36 6.45 -0.13
CA VAL A 237 3.96 7.29 1.01
C VAL A 237 2.46 7.57 0.98
N ASN A 238 1.92 8.02 -0.16
CA ASN A 238 0.48 8.30 -0.25
C ASN A 238 -0.37 7.02 -0.14
N ALA A 239 0.09 5.87 -0.63
CA ALA A 239 -0.60 4.60 -0.43
C ALA A 239 -0.66 4.20 1.06
N ILE A 240 0.45 4.32 1.79
CA ILE A 240 0.48 4.06 3.24
C ILE A 240 -0.45 5.03 3.98
N CYS A 241 -0.35 6.33 3.70
CA CYS A 241 -1.19 7.34 4.33
C CYS A 241 -2.68 7.14 4.04
N ALA A 242 -3.05 6.75 2.81
CA ALA A 242 -4.42 6.39 2.46
C ALA A 242 -4.94 5.26 3.37
N GLN A 243 -4.20 4.15 3.44
CA GLN A 243 -4.59 3.01 4.25
C GLN A 243 -4.80 3.39 5.72
N LYS A 244 -3.86 4.15 6.29
CA LYS A 244 -3.86 4.49 7.71
C LYS A 244 -4.87 5.55 8.08
N SER A 245 -5.20 6.45 7.16
CA SER A 245 -6.21 7.49 7.40
C SER A 245 -7.60 6.94 7.70
N ILE A 246 -7.89 5.68 7.35
CA ILE A 246 -9.14 4.98 7.68
C ILE A 246 -9.31 4.84 9.21
N VAL A 247 -8.22 4.52 9.92
CA VAL A 247 -8.28 4.11 11.34
C VAL A 247 -7.76 5.16 12.31
N VAL A 248 -6.93 6.10 11.85
CA VAL A 248 -6.34 7.13 12.73
C VAL A 248 -7.35 8.23 13.05
N GLU A 249 -7.65 8.40 14.33
CA GLU A 249 -8.66 9.36 14.80
C GLU A 249 -8.34 10.81 14.39
N ARG A 250 -7.07 11.22 14.49
CA ARG A 250 -6.65 12.58 14.08
C ARG A 250 -6.84 12.82 12.58
N ALA A 251 -6.66 11.79 11.74
CA ALA A 251 -6.97 11.89 10.31
C ALA A 251 -8.48 12.10 10.08
N ARG A 252 -9.33 11.41 10.86
CA ARG A 252 -10.79 11.62 10.83
C ARG A 252 -11.18 13.02 11.29
N LEU A 253 -10.57 13.53 12.37
CA LEU A 253 -10.81 14.88 12.87
C LEU A 253 -10.39 15.94 11.85
N TYR A 254 -9.21 15.77 11.22
CA TYR A 254 -8.75 16.63 10.13
C TYR A 254 -9.75 16.62 8.97
N GLY A 255 -10.20 15.44 8.54
CA GLY A 255 -11.20 15.31 7.47
C GLY A 255 -12.53 15.98 7.81
N ALA A 256 -13.01 15.85 9.06
CA ALA A 256 -14.21 16.52 9.53
C ALA A 256 -14.06 18.06 9.58
N MET A 257 -12.88 18.54 9.97
CA MET A 257 -12.56 19.98 9.98
C MET A 257 -12.50 20.56 8.56
N THR A 258 -11.87 19.85 7.64
CA THR A 258 -11.66 20.29 6.26
C THR A 258 -12.80 19.94 5.31
N GLN A 259 -13.79 19.16 5.77
CA GLN A 259 -14.88 18.60 4.96
C GLN A 259 -14.34 17.78 3.77
N GLN A 260 -13.30 16.99 4.03
CA GLN A 260 -12.63 16.15 3.05
C GLN A 260 -12.49 14.73 3.56
N ASP A 261 -12.65 13.76 2.68
CA ASP A 261 -12.23 12.38 2.94
C ASP A 261 -10.73 12.27 2.67
N LEU A 262 -9.93 12.17 3.75
CA LEU A 262 -8.49 12.06 3.61
C LEU A 262 -8.06 10.77 2.91
N THR A 263 -8.77 9.66 3.12
CA THR A 263 -8.47 8.39 2.45
C THR A 263 -8.60 8.55 0.95
N GLU A 264 -9.69 9.16 0.49
CA GLU A 264 -9.88 9.44 -0.94
C GLU A 264 -8.84 10.41 -1.49
N ARG A 265 -8.51 11.48 -0.75
CA ARG A 265 -7.46 12.44 -1.18
C ARG A 265 -6.09 11.80 -1.35
N PHE A 266 -5.67 10.95 -0.42
CA PHE A 266 -4.41 10.22 -0.54
C PHE A 266 -4.44 9.20 -1.67
N LEU A 267 -5.57 8.49 -1.87
CA LEU A 267 -5.73 7.56 -2.99
C LEU A 267 -5.67 8.28 -4.34
N ASP A 268 -6.27 9.46 -4.47
CA ASP A 268 -6.26 10.21 -5.72
C ASP A 268 -4.88 10.77 -6.04
N GLU A 269 -4.13 11.23 -5.03
CA GLU A 269 -2.72 11.58 -5.21
C GLU A 269 -1.88 10.36 -5.61
N ALA A 270 -2.09 9.21 -4.96
CA ALA A 270 -1.42 7.96 -5.32
C ALA A 270 -1.73 7.55 -6.78
N LYS A 271 -2.99 7.60 -7.22
CA LYS A 271 -3.35 7.30 -8.62
C LYS A 271 -2.68 8.26 -9.60
N SER A 272 -2.70 9.56 -9.32
CA SER A 272 -2.01 10.59 -10.12
C SER A 272 -0.51 10.33 -10.24
N LEU A 273 0.13 9.92 -9.15
CA LEU A 273 1.55 9.56 -9.13
C LEU A 273 1.82 8.28 -9.94
N LEU A 274 0.97 7.26 -9.82
CA LEU A 274 1.06 6.02 -10.59
C LEU A 274 0.97 6.28 -12.09
N ASP A 275 0.04 7.13 -12.53
CA ASP A 275 -0.11 7.52 -13.95
C ASP A 275 1.15 8.20 -14.49
N ARG A 276 1.82 9.01 -13.65
CA ARG A 276 3.06 9.70 -14.00
C ARG A 276 4.27 8.77 -14.10
N GLU A 277 4.26 7.61 -13.45
CA GLU A 277 5.34 6.62 -13.56
C GLU A 277 5.35 5.89 -14.91
N GLN A 278 4.28 6.01 -15.72
CA GLN A 278 4.19 5.47 -17.10
C GLN A 278 4.56 3.97 -17.18
N GLY A 279 4.16 3.18 -16.17
CA GLY A 279 4.40 1.74 -16.13
C GLY A 279 5.84 1.33 -15.83
N ARG A 280 6.69 2.24 -15.32
CA ARG A 280 8.02 1.92 -14.80
C ARG A 280 7.90 0.98 -13.60
N ALA A 281 8.48 -0.22 -13.70
CA ALA A 281 8.49 -1.17 -12.58
C ALA A 281 9.53 -0.75 -11.53
N SER A 282 9.08 -0.56 -10.30
CA SER A 282 9.93 -0.34 -9.12
C SER A 282 9.38 -1.12 -7.92
N ILE A 283 10.23 -1.46 -6.94
CA ILE A 283 9.79 -2.14 -5.71
C ILE A 283 8.79 -1.27 -4.93
N PRO A 284 9.05 0.05 -4.71
CA PRO A 284 8.07 0.93 -4.08
C PRO A 284 6.73 0.99 -4.80
N THR A 285 6.71 0.95 -6.15
CA THR A 285 5.46 0.92 -6.92
C THR A 285 4.68 -0.36 -6.68
N ALA A 286 5.34 -1.53 -6.69
CA ALA A 286 4.69 -2.81 -6.41
C ALA A 286 4.12 -2.86 -4.98
N GLN A 287 4.88 -2.36 -3.99
CA GLN A 287 4.43 -2.24 -2.60
C GLN A 287 3.23 -1.31 -2.48
N ALA A 288 3.28 -0.13 -3.13
CA ALA A 288 2.20 0.84 -3.11
C ALA A 288 0.91 0.27 -3.71
N LEU A 289 1.01 -0.42 -4.85
CA LEU A 289 -0.14 -1.06 -5.50
C LEU A 289 -0.80 -2.13 -4.60
N MET A 290 -0.02 -2.92 -3.86
CA MET A 290 -0.57 -3.87 -2.88
C MET A 290 -1.27 -3.17 -1.71
N ILE A 291 -0.71 -2.07 -1.20
CA ILE A 291 -1.33 -1.27 -0.14
C ILE A 291 -2.59 -0.56 -0.64
N MET A 292 -2.59 -0.05 -1.86
CA MET A 292 -3.77 0.52 -2.51
C MET A 292 -4.87 -0.53 -2.66
N PHE A 293 -4.51 -1.75 -3.09
CA PHE A 293 -5.45 -2.87 -3.15
C PHE A 293 -6.06 -3.16 -1.76
N LEU A 294 -5.25 -3.26 -0.72
CA LEU A 294 -5.71 -3.47 0.66
C LEU A 294 -6.64 -2.35 1.14
N THR A 295 -6.30 -1.10 0.83
CA THR A 295 -7.12 0.08 1.18
C THR A 295 -8.49 0.00 0.51
N ILE A 296 -8.52 -0.28 -0.80
CA ILE A 296 -9.75 -0.39 -1.57
C ILE A 296 -10.61 -1.58 -1.11
N MET A 297 -9.98 -2.68 -0.70
CA MET A 297 -10.64 -3.81 -0.03
C MET A 297 -11.30 -3.37 1.27
N CYS A 298 -10.58 -2.68 2.16
CA CYS A 298 -11.13 -2.21 3.44
C CYS A 298 -12.36 -1.29 3.26
N LEU A 299 -12.39 -0.53 2.16
CA LEU A 299 -13.52 0.34 1.78
C LEU A 299 -14.69 -0.41 1.12
N GLY A 300 -14.63 -1.75 0.97
CA GLY A 300 -15.70 -2.55 0.37
C GLY A 300 -15.85 -2.35 -1.15
N LYS A 301 -14.75 -2.00 -1.84
CA LYS A 301 -14.69 -1.78 -3.29
C LYS A 301 -13.71 -2.78 -3.96
N ASP A 302 -13.59 -3.99 -3.41
CA ASP A 302 -12.53 -4.97 -3.73
C ASP A 302 -12.51 -5.39 -5.21
N ARG A 303 -13.67 -5.64 -5.86
CA ARG A 303 -13.73 -5.95 -7.30
C ARG A 303 -13.04 -4.88 -8.15
N ALA A 304 -13.26 -3.60 -7.84
CA ALA A 304 -12.58 -2.48 -8.50
C ALA A 304 -11.09 -2.41 -8.11
N GLY A 305 -10.75 -2.80 -6.87
CA GLY A 305 -9.38 -2.87 -6.38
C GLY A 305 -8.49 -3.92 -7.06
N ARG A 306 -9.06 -4.99 -7.62
CA ARG A 306 -8.29 -6.09 -8.25
C ARG A 306 -7.32 -5.63 -9.33
N ILE A 307 -7.58 -4.50 -9.99
CA ILE A 307 -6.67 -3.90 -10.97
C ILE A 307 -5.30 -3.57 -10.35
N TYR A 308 -5.28 -3.10 -9.09
CA TYR A 308 -4.03 -2.75 -8.40
C TYR A 308 -3.25 -4.01 -8.02
N ARG A 309 -3.93 -5.06 -7.55
CA ARG A 309 -3.31 -6.38 -7.30
C ARG A 309 -2.69 -6.94 -8.59
N HIS A 310 -3.44 -6.93 -9.70
CA HIS A 310 -2.95 -7.42 -10.98
C HIS A 310 -1.71 -6.66 -11.46
N TYR A 311 -1.74 -5.32 -11.43
CA TYR A 311 -0.58 -4.51 -11.78
C TYR A 311 0.60 -4.72 -10.84
N ALA A 312 0.37 -4.89 -9.53
CA ALA A 312 1.44 -5.20 -8.59
C ALA A 312 2.13 -6.52 -8.95
N LEU A 313 1.37 -7.57 -9.24
CA LEU A 313 1.90 -8.88 -9.64
C LEU A 313 2.69 -8.81 -10.95
N GLU A 314 2.17 -8.11 -11.96
CA GLU A 314 2.90 -7.88 -13.21
C GLU A 314 4.22 -7.15 -12.97
N MET A 315 4.22 -6.12 -12.11
CA MET A 315 5.44 -5.40 -11.75
C MET A 315 6.45 -6.29 -11.03
N ILE A 316 6.02 -7.12 -10.08
CA ILE A 316 6.88 -8.04 -9.34
C ILE A 316 7.57 -9.01 -10.29
N LEU A 317 6.85 -9.58 -11.25
CA LEU A 317 7.42 -10.44 -12.30
C LEU A 317 8.46 -9.70 -13.14
N ARG A 318 8.16 -8.47 -13.57
CA ARG A 318 9.09 -7.63 -14.37
C ARG A 318 10.33 -7.19 -13.60
N LEU A 319 10.24 -7.06 -12.27
CA LEU A 319 11.35 -6.66 -11.42
C LEU A 319 12.46 -7.71 -11.34
N LYS A 320 12.14 -8.99 -11.58
CA LYS A 320 13.09 -10.12 -11.53
C LYS A 320 13.98 -10.08 -10.28
N ILE A 321 13.36 -9.90 -9.10
CA ILE A 321 14.06 -9.65 -7.83
C ILE A 321 15.06 -10.76 -7.51
N GLU A 322 14.70 -12.03 -7.71
CA GLU A 322 15.60 -13.17 -7.49
C GLU A 322 16.83 -13.13 -8.39
N ALA A 323 16.65 -12.83 -9.68
CA ALA A 323 17.77 -12.71 -10.61
C ALA A 323 18.72 -11.56 -10.22
N LYS A 324 18.17 -10.43 -9.75
CA LYS A 324 18.98 -9.33 -9.21
C LYS A 324 19.73 -9.74 -7.95
N TYR A 325 19.08 -10.46 -7.04
CA TYR A 325 19.72 -10.99 -5.83
C TYR A 325 20.90 -11.90 -6.17
N THR A 326 20.73 -12.84 -7.11
CA THR A 326 21.78 -13.78 -7.54
C THR A 326 22.92 -13.05 -8.27
N ALA A 327 22.60 -12.11 -9.16
CA ALA A 327 23.61 -11.35 -9.90
C ALA A 327 24.55 -10.55 -8.97
N LEU A 328 24.05 -10.03 -7.84
CA LEU A 328 24.91 -9.35 -6.85
C LEU A 328 25.98 -10.29 -6.28
N LEU A 329 25.67 -11.57 -6.10
CA LEU A 329 26.63 -12.58 -5.61
C LEU A 329 27.65 -12.97 -6.69
N GLU A 330 27.17 -13.21 -7.90
CA GLU A 330 27.98 -13.77 -9.00
C GLU A 330 28.91 -12.75 -9.65
N GLU A 331 28.49 -11.48 -9.74
CA GLU A 331 29.23 -10.44 -10.46
C GLU A 331 30.29 -9.73 -9.59
N GLY A 332 30.54 -10.21 -8.36
CA GLY A 332 31.50 -9.61 -7.43
C GLY A 332 31.11 -8.20 -6.94
N ARG A 333 29.84 -7.82 -7.10
CA ARG A 333 29.24 -6.57 -6.60
C ARG A 333 28.37 -6.85 -5.37
N ASP A 334 28.82 -7.72 -4.48
CA ASP A 334 28.03 -8.15 -3.33
C ASP A 334 27.81 -6.95 -2.38
N ASP A 335 26.56 -6.50 -2.29
CA ASP A 335 26.08 -5.60 -1.25
C ASP A 335 25.08 -6.39 -0.37
N PRO A 336 25.52 -6.87 0.82
CA PRO A 336 24.66 -7.59 1.75
C PRO A 336 23.43 -6.79 2.19
N ARG A 337 23.54 -5.46 2.26
CA ARG A 337 22.42 -4.60 2.61
C ARG A 337 21.38 -4.59 1.50
N GLU A 338 21.80 -4.38 0.25
CA GLU A 338 20.89 -4.42 -0.90
C GLU A 338 20.22 -5.79 -1.05
N ARG A 339 20.98 -6.88 -0.87
CA ARG A 339 20.42 -8.24 -0.87
C ARG A 339 19.37 -8.46 0.22
N GLY A 340 19.65 -8.00 1.44
CA GLY A 340 18.70 -8.08 2.55
C GLY A 340 17.39 -7.34 2.26
N LEU A 341 17.47 -6.17 1.61
CA LEU A 341 16.30 -5.39 1.21
C LEU A 341 15.51 -6.06 0.08
N LEU A 342 16.19 -6.62 -0.93
CA LEU A 342 15.55 -7.39 -2.00
C LEU A 342 14.82 -8.62 -1.45
N ALA A 343 15.47 -9.35 -0.54
CA ALA A 343 14.87 -10.50 0.12
C ALA A 343 13.65 -10.09 0.95
N LYS A 344 13.75 -9.03 1.76
CA LYS A 344 12.64 -8.52 2.58
C LYS A 344 11.45 -8.11 1.71
N ALA A 345 11.70 -7.38 0.63
CA ALA A 345 10.65 -6.96 -0.29
C ALA A 345 9.91 -8.15 -0.91
N LEU A 346 10.64 -9.11 -1.48
CA LEU A 346 10.01 -10.26 -2.16
C LEU A 346 9.29 -11.19 -1.17
N TRP A 347 9.91 -11.54 -0.05
CA TRP A 347 9.27 -12.38 0.96
C TRP A 347 8.05 -11.71 1.59
N GLY A 348 8.11 -10.41 1.88
CA GLY A 348 6.96 -9.68 2.42
C GLY A 348 5.80 -9.58 1.42
N LEU A 349 6.09 -9.39 0.12
CA LEU A 349 5.07 -9.40 -0.93
C LEU A 349 4.46 -10.79 -1.12
N PHE A 350 5.28 -11.85 -1.04
CA PHE A 350 4.82 -13.24 -1.07
C PHE A 350 3.87 -13.57 0.08
N VAL A 351 4.23 -13.19 1.32
CA VAL A 351 3.37 -13.42 2.50
C VAL A 351 2.01 -12.72 2.34
N PHE A 352 2.01 -11.47 1.86
CA PHE A 352 0.77 -10.73 1.62
C PHE A 352 -0.08 -11.35 0.50
N GLU A 353 0.53 -11.69 -0.63
CA GLU A 353 -0.16 -12.28 -1.78
C GLU A 353 -0.69 -13.69 -1.48
N SER A 354 0.09 -14.53 -0.79
CA SER A 354 -0.31 -15.87 -0.34
C SER A 354 -1.66 -15.83 0.38
N ARG A 355 -1.76 -14.93 1.36
CA ARG A 355 -2.99 -14.74 2.12
C ARG A 355 -4.06 -14.11 1.23
N THR A 356 -3.74 -13.09 0.45
CA THR A 356 -4.73 -12.45 -0.43
C THR A 356 -5.36 -13.43 -1.42
N ALA A 357 -4.57 -14.29 -2.07
CA ALA A 357 -5.01 -15.24 -3.06
C ALA A 357 -6.00 -16.27 -2.49
N PHE A 358 -5.82 -16.65 -1.22
CA PHE A 358 -6.72 -17.57 -0.53
C PHE A 358 -8.18 -17.10 -0.46
N PHE A 359 -8.45 -15.79 -0.37
CA PHE A 359 -9.82 -15.26 -0.41
C PHE A 359 -10.55 -15.51 -1.73
N TYR A 360 -9.78 -15.80 -2.78
CA TYR A 360 -10.28 -16.17 -4.09
C TYR A 360 -10.15 -17.67 -4.33
N PHE A 361 -9.80 -18.45 -3.29
CA PHE A 361 -9.43 -19.87 -3.35
C PHE A 361 -8.39 -20.19 -4.43
N GLN A 362 -7.45 -19.27 -4.64
CA GLN A 362 -6.36 -19.42 -5.61
C GLN A 362 -5.02 -19.54 -4.88
N PRO A 363 -4.05 -20.27 -5.46
CA PRO A 363 -2.66 -20.18 -5.00
C PRO A 363 -2.10 -18.78 -5.26
N SER A 364 -1.10 -18.40 -4.47
CA SER A 364 -0.33 -17.17 -4.70
C SER A 364 0.20 -17.13 -6.13
N GLN A 365 0.07 -15.99 -6.81
CA GLN A 365 0.74 -15.81 -8.11
C GLN A 365 2.24 -15.50 -7.96
N ILE A 366 2.68 -15.17 -6.74
CA ILE A 366 4.09 -15.09 -6.36
C ILE A 366 4.46 -16.46 -5.78
N PRO A 367 5.33 -17.27 -6.42
CA PRO A 367 5.74 -18.54 -5.84
C PRO A 367 6.63 -18.31 -4.60
N PRO A 368 6.81 -19.34 -3.74
CA PRO A 368 7.78 -19.30 -2.66
C PRO A 368 9.16 -18.83 -3.15
N PRO A 369 9.71 -17.75 -2.59
CA PRO A 369 10.98 -17.20 -3.05
C PRO A 369 12.12 -18.20 -2.86
N ARG A 370 12.98 -18.33 -3.86
CA ARG A 370 14.17 -19.21 -3.88
C ARG A 370 15.42 -18.55 -3.31
N ILE A 371 15.27 -17.38 -2.72
CA ILE A 371 16.32 -16.62 -2.05
C ILE A 371 16.19 -16.74 -0.54
N PRO A 372 17.28 -16.62 0.23
CA PRO A 372 17.25 -16.78 1.69
C PRO A 372 16.20 -15.93 2.37
N GLN A 373 15.50 -16.54 3.33
CA GLN A 373 14.46 -15.88 4.11
C GLN A 373 15.08 -14.87 5.09
N PRO A 374 14.78 -13.56 4.98
CA PRO A 374 15.49 -12.51 5.70
C PRO A 374 15.08 -12.39 7.18
N PHE A 375 13.96 -13.02 7.55
CA PHE A 375 13.42 -12.97 8.91
C PHE A 375 13.96 -14.09 9.81
N SER A 376 14.50 -15.15 9.19
CA SER A 376 15.13 -16.28 9.86
C SER A 376 16.39 -15.81 10.54
N GLY A 377 16.55 -16.12 11.83
CA GLY A 377 17.71 -15.73 12.63
C GLY A 377 18.96 -16.54 12.31
N GLY A 378 19.34 -16.63 11.04
CA GLY A 378 20.59 -17.27 10.61
C GLY A 378 21.80 -16.38 10.90
N ASP A 379 22.67 -16.89 11.78
CA ASP A 379 24.06 -16.51 12.10
C ASP A 379 24.39 -15.27 12.97
N GLU A 380 25.24 -15.57 13.96
CA GLU A 380 26.04 -14.77 14.91
C GLU A 380 25.36 -13.72 15.81
N ALA A 381 24.23 -13.13 15.42
CA ALA A 381 23.57 -12.05 16.18
C ALA A 381 22.41 -12.51 17.08
N SER A 382 22.16 -13.82 17.23
CA SER A 382 21.04 -14.32 18.04
C SER A 382 21.16 -13.96 19.53
N HIS A 383 22.38 -13.80 20.03
CA HIS A 383 22.67 -13.34 21.40
C HIS A 383 22.45 -11.83 21.62
N LEU A 384 22.34 -11.05 20.55
CA LEU A 384 22.10 -9.60 20.59
C LEU A 384 20.62 -9.24 20.39
N ARG A 385 19.77 -10.19 19.98
CA ARG A 385 18.33 -9.94 19.83
C ARG A 385 17.67 -9.88 21.20
N PRO A 386 16.81 -8.88 21.47
CA PRO A 386 16.04 -8.84 22.71
C PRO A 386 15.29 -10.15 22.90
N SER A 387 15.42 -10.74 24.09
CA SER A 387 14.67 -11.94 24.47
C SER A 387 13.17 -11.65 24.62
N GLY A 388 12.81 -10.38 24.86
CA GLY A 388 11.45 -9.87 24.99
C GLY A 388 10.87 -9.26 23.72
N ASN A 389 9.72 -8.60 23.89
CA ASN A 389 9.09 -7.83 22.82
C ASN A 389 9.83 -6.52 22.60
N ILE A 390 9.68 -5.95 21.40
CA ILE A 390 10.23 -4.64 21.03
C ILE A 390 9.11 -3.67 20.64
N ASP A 391 9.40 -2.38 20.62
CA ASP A 391 8.51 -1.37 20.07
C ASP A 391 8.74 -1.12 18.57
N VAL A 392 7.96 -0.20 18.00
CA VAL A 392 8.04 0.21 16.59
C VAL A 392 9.39 0.78 16.17
N LEU A 393 10.29 1.13 17.10
CA LEU A 393 11.67 1.58 16.83
C LEU A 393 12.71 0.48 17.07
N GLY A 394 12.29 -0.69 17.56
CA GLY A 394 13.15 -1.82 17.88
C GLY A 394 13.78 -1.78 19.27
N ARG A 395 13.26 -0.94 20.18
CA ARG A 395 13.71 -0.84 21.57
C ARG A 395 12.97 -1.86 22.44
N PRO A 396 13.51 -2.28 23.59
CA PRO A 396 12.80 -3.15 24.53
C PRO A 396 11.42 -2.58 24.89
N PHE A 397 10.39 -3.42 24.86
CA PHE A 397 9.01 -2.99 25.06
C PHE A 397 8.69 -2.62 26.51
N GLU A 398 9.36 -3.22 27.51
CA GLU A 398 9.06 -2.98 28.93
C GLU A 398 9.20 -1.51 29.35
N GLU A 399 10.03 -0.76 28.63
CA GLU A 399 10.32 0.66 28.90
C GLU A 399 9.71 1.58 27.83
N SER A 400 8.97 1.03 26.87
CA SER A 400 8.46 1.80 25.74
C SER A 400 7.15 2.52 26.08
N PRO A 401 6.96 3.78 25.66
CA PRO A 401 5.65 4.43 25.69
C PRO A 401 4.70 3.90 24.61
N CYS A 402 5.18 3.05 23.69
CA CYS A 402 4.35 2.41 22.69
C CYS A 402 3.47 1.35 23.37
N LEU A 403 2.17 1.32 23.06
CA LEU A 403 1.22 0.36 23.65
C LEU A 403 1.12 -0.95 22.85
N VAL A 404 1.96 -1.11 21.82
CA VAL A 404 1.88 -2.20 20.84
C VAL A 404 3.21 -2.96 20.79
N PRO A 405 3.26 -4.20 21.34
CA PRO A 405 4.47 -5.00 21.31
C PRO A 405 4.66 -5.69 19.95
N HIS A 406 5.88 -5.62 19.42
CA HIS A 406 6.35 -6.42 18.29
C HIS A 406 7.14 -7.62 18.78
N VAL A 407 6.97 -8.75 18.09
CA VAL A 407 7.60 -10.01 18.47
C VAL A 407 8.72 -10.33 17.46
N PRO A 408 10.00 -10.05 17.79
CA PRO A 408 11.13 -10.32 16.89
C PRO A 408 11.10 -11.72 16.27
N GLY A 409 11.33 -11.83 14.96
CA GLY A 409 11.41 -13.13 14.26
C GLY A 409 10.07 -13.80 13.98
N ILE A 410 8.92 -13.22 14.35
CA ILE A 410 7.61 -13.82 14.09
C ILE A 410 7.30 -13.95 12.59
N ASN A 411 7.79 -13.02 11.77
CA ASN A 411 7.69 -13.08 10.32
C ASN A 411 8.44 -14.29 9.73
N ALA A 412 9.36 -14.89 10.50
CA ALA A 412 9.97 -16.14 10.07
C ALA A 412 8.94 -17.27 10.01
N ALA A 413 8.14 -17.40 11.07
CA ALA A 413 7.05 -18.35 11.15
C ALA A 413 5.96 -18.05 10.10
N ALA A 414 5.64 -16.77 9.86
CA ALA A 414 4.66 -16.37 8.85
C ALA A 414 5.07 -16.78 7.42
N CYS A 415 6.37 -16.70 7.07
CA CYS A 415 6.83 -17.18 5.78
C CYS A 415 6.70 -18.70 5.67
N SER A 416 7.11 -19.46 6.71
CA SER A 416 7.00 -20.92 6.69
C SER A 416 5.55 -21.40 6.59
N LEU A 417 4.61 -20.70 7.25
CA LEU A 417 3.18 -20.90 7.03
C LEU A 417 2.78 -20.61 5.58
N SER A 418 3.24 -19.50 5.01
CA SER A 418 2.91 -19.11 3.63
C SER A 418 3.43 -20.10 2.58
N GLU A 419 4.61 -20.69 2.80
CA GLU A 419 5.14 -21.76 1.94
C GLU A 419 4.27 -23.01 1.98
N LEU A 420 3.89 -23.45 3.19
CA LEU A 420 2.99 -24.58 3.35
C LEU A 420 1.62 -24.28 2.74
N PHE A 421 1.14 -23.05 2.91
CA PHE A 421 -0.14 -22.61 2.36
C PHE A 421 -0.13 -22.66 0.83
N TYR A 422 0.97 -22.23 0.22
CA TYR A 422 1.17 -22.35 -1.22
C TYR A 422 1.11 -23.80 -1.70
N GLU A 423 1.75 -24.73 -0.98
CA GLU A 423 1.72 -26.16 -1.29
C GLU A 423 0.29 -26.72 -1.22
N ILE A 424 -0.45 -26.37 -0.16
CA ILE A 424 -1.86 -26.77 0.03
C ILE A 424 -2.74 -26.21 -1.10
N MET A 425 -2.65 -24.91 -1.37
CA MET A 425 -3.51 -24.26 -2.37
C MET A 425 -3.20 -24.74 -3.78
N THR A 426 -1.95 -25.01 -4.10
CA THR A 426 -1.57 -25.59 -5.41
C THR A 426 -2.16 -26.98 -5.59
N HIS A 427 -2.13 -27.81 -4.55
CA HIS A 427 -2.74 -29.15 -4.57
C HIS A 427 -4.27 -29.08 -4.71
N ASN A 428 -4.92 -28.14 -4.01
CA ASN A 428 -6.37 -27.99 -4.02
C ASN A 428 -6.92 -27.58 -5.39
N VAL A 429 -6.17 -26.80 -6.18
CA VAL A 429 -6.60 -26.33 -7.51
C VAL A 429 -6.08 -27.19 -8.68
N ASP A 430 -5.32 -28.24 -8.40
CA ASP A 430 -4.85 -29.16 -9.44
C ASP A 430 -6.05 -29.91 -10.04
N GLU A 431 -6.23 -29.81 -11.35
CA GLU A 431 -7.32 -30.44 -12.10
C GLU A 431 -7.34 -31.97 -11.95
N ASN A 432 -6.21 -32.59 -11.58
CA ASN A 432 -6.10 -34.02 -11.35
C ASN A 432 -6.49 -34.44 -9.92
N THR A 433 -6.68 -33.49 -9.01
CA THR A 433 -7.05 -33.78 -7.63
C THR A 433 -8.54 -34.09 -7.56
N VAL A 434 -8.85 -35.33 -7.17
CA VAL A 434 -10.22 -35.72 -6.79
C VAL A 434 -10.36 -35.55 -5.29
N TRP A 435 -11.08 -34.50 -4.87
CA TRP A 435 -11.28 -34.17 -3.46
C TRP A 435 -11.92 -35.34 -2.69
N GLY A 436 -11.41 -35.58 -1.48
CA GLY A 436 -11.90 -36.64 -0.60
C GLY A 436 -11.51 -38.06 -1.03
N SER A 437 -10.83 -38.25 -2.16
CA SER A 437 -10.28 -39.56 -2.54
C SER A 437 -9.21 -40.04 -1.54
N ASP A 438 -8.95 -41.35 -1.46
CA ASP A 438 -7.89 -41.90 -0.61
C ASP A 438 -6.51 -41.28 -0.89
N ALA A 439 -6.25 -40.89 -2.14
CA ALA A 439 -5.01 -40.22 -2.54
C ALA A 439 -4.95 -38.79 -2.00
N ASP A 440 -6.03 -38.02 -2.18
CA ASP A 440 -6.17 -36.66 -1.66
C ASP A 440 -6.08 -36.64 -0.13
N LEU A 441 -6.86 -37.47 0.56
CA LEU A 441 -6.85 -37.58 2.02
C LEU A 441 -5.47 -37.92 2.57
N ARG A 442 -4.69 -38.78 1.90
CA ARG A 442 -3.29 -39.05 2.31
C ARG A 442 -2.41 -37.80 2.21
N ILE A 443 -2.57 -37.00 1.16
CA ILE A 443 -1.81 -35.76 0.96
C ILE A 443 -2.23 -34.72 1.99
N GLN A 444 -3.54 -34.48 2.16
CA GLN A 444 -4.07 -33.53 3.14
C GLN A 444 -3.65 -33.89 4.57
N LYS A 445 -3.70 -35.17 4.97
CA LYS A 445 -3.22 -35.64 6.28
C LYS A 445 -1.72 -35.41 6.48
N ARG A 446 -0.92 -35.59 5.43
CA ARG A 446 0.53 -35.30 5.46
C ARG A 446 0.78 -33.79 5.63
N LEU A 447 0.07 -32.95 4.88
CA LEU A 447 0.17 -31.49 4.97
C LEU A 447 -0.27 -30.98 6.34
N TYR A 448 -1.35 -31.53 6.89
CA TYR A 448 -1.80 -31.21 8.25
C TYR A 448 -0.77 -31.64 9.30
N SER A 449 -0.19 -32.83 9.18
CA SER A 449 0.89 -33.27 10.08
C SER A 449 2.13 -32.37 9.99
N LYS A 450 2.45 -31.87 8.79
CA LYS A 450 3.52 -30.88 8.57
C LYS A 450 3.21 -29.54 9.24
N LEU A 451 1.96 -29.05 9.15
CA LEU A 451 1.51 -27.86 9.89
C LEU A 451 1.69 -28.04 11.39
N ARG A 452 1.21 -29.15 11.95
CA ARG A 452 1.32 -29.45 13.39
C ARG A 452 2.76 -29.49 13.85
N HIS A 453 3.61 -30.28 13.18
CA HIS A 453 5.03 -30.39 13.54
C HIS A 453 5.76 -29.05 13.48
N MET A 454 5.48 -28.23 12.46
CA MET A 454 6.06 -26.90 12.32
C MET A 454 5.63 -25.97 13.46
N THR A 455 4.34 -25.95 13.80
CA THR A 455 3.81 -25.09 14.86
C THR A 455 4.37 -25.49 16.23
N GLU A 456 4.46 -26.79 16.52
CA GLU A 456 4.99 -27.33 17.78
C GLU A 456 6.48 -27.01 18.00
N ALA A 457 7.24 -26.86 16.91
CA ALA A 457 8.66 -26.49 16.94
C ALA A 457 8.91 -25.00 17.21
N TRP A 458 7.88 -24.15 17.22
CA TRP A 458 8.07 -22.72 17.45
C TRP A 458 8.55 -22.39 18.87
N PRO A 459 9.33 -21.30 19.04
CA PRO A 459 9.67 -20.75 20.34
C PRO A 459 8.41 -20.45 21.18
N ARG A 460 8.44 -20.72 22.49
CA ARG A 460 7.32 -20.47 23.41
C ARG A 460 6.74 -19.05 23.31
N ARG A 461 7.58 -18.05 23.04
CA ARG A 461 7.19 -16.63 22.86
C ARG A 461 6.32 -16.32 21.62
N PHE A 462 6.13 -17.28 20.71
CA PHE A 462 5.23 -17.15 19.56
C PHE A 462 3.79 -17.57 19.87
N TYR A 463 3.57 -18.22 21.00
CA TYR A 463 2.26 -18.68 21.44
C TYR A 463 1.55 -17.59 22.25
N VAL A 464 0.29 -17.35 21.93
CA VAL A 464 -0.58 -16.35 22.57
C VAL A 464 -0.65 -16.56 24.09
N GLU A 465 -0.63 -17.81 24.53
CA GLU A 465 -0.70 -18.23 25.92
C GLU A 465 0.53 -17.81 26.74
N ASN A 466 1.68 -17.63 26.09
CA ASN A 466 2.94 -17.26 26.73
C ASN A 466 3.29 -15.78 26.52
N ASN A 467 2.83 -15.19 25.41
CA ASN A 467 3.12 -13.82 25.01
C ASN A 467 1.97 -13.28 24.17
N ILE A 468 1.05 -12.56 24.80
CA ILE A 468 -0.05 -11.92 24.07
C ILE A 468 0.40 -10.59 23.48
N ALA A 469 0.46 -10.56 22.15
CA ALA A 469 0.81 -9.41 21.33
C ALA A 469 -0.01 -9.49 20.04
N PRO A 470 -0.25 -8.39 19.32
CA PRO A 470 -0.94 -8.44 18.02
C PRO A 470 -0.31 -9.47 17.08
N GLY A 471 1.02 -9.50 17.00
CA GLY A 471 1.74 -10.48 16.19
C GLY A 471 1.45 -11.95 16.55
N THR A 472 1.40 -12.32 17.83
CA THR A 472 1.12 -13.72 18.22
C THR A 472 -0.34 -14.09 17.98
N CYS A 473 -1.26 -13.15 18.19
CA CYS A 473 -2.65 -13.31 17.81
C CYS A 473 -2.77 -13.54 16.30
N PHE A 474 -2.14 -12.71 15.47
CA PHE A 474 -2.15 -12.85 14.01
C PHE A 474 -1.47 -14.14 13.54
N LEU A 475 -0.41 -14.59 14.23
CA LEU A 475 0.24 -15.86 13.92
C LEU A 475 -0.66 -17.06 14.20
N ARG A 476 -1.38 -17.07 15.33
CA ARG A 476 -2.36 -18.12 15.62
C ARG A 476 -3.48 -18.13 14.58
N MET A 477 -3.98 -16.96 14.20
CA MET A 477 -5.01 -16.85 13.18
C MET A 477 -4.51 -17.30 11.80
N HIS A 478 -3.26 -17.00 11.44
CA HIS A 478 -2.64 -17.48 10.21
C HIS A 478 -2.42 -19.00 10.22
N GLU A 479 -2.07 -19.61 11.37
CA GLU A 479 -2.07 -21.08 11.51
C GLU A 479 -3.45 -21.68 11.21
N ASN A 480 -4.51 -21.11 11.78
CA ASN A 480 -5.88 -21.56 11.54
C ASN A 480 -6.31 -21.37 10.09
N GLU A 481 -5.90 -20.27 9.46
CA GLU A 481 -6.09 -20.00 8.04
C GLU A 481 -5.44 -21.05 7.13
N VAL A 482 -4.21 -21.48 7.43
CA VAL A 482 -3.58 -22.61 6.73
C VAL A 482 -4.36 -23.91 6.99
N GLY A 483 -4.88 -24.09 8.20
CA GLY A 483 -5.78 -25.18 8.56
C GLY A 483 -7.06 -25.20 7.71
N PHE A 484 -7.73 -24.04 7.54
CA PHE A 484 -8.88 -23.88 6.66
C PHE A 484 -8.55 -24.29 5.22
N GLY A 485 -7.36 -23.93 4.73
CA GLY A 485 -6.88 -24.38 3.42
C GLY A 485 -6.90 -25.89 3.22
N ILE A 486 -6.67 -26.68 4.27
CA ILE A 486 -6.66 -28.16 4.23
C ILE A 486 -8.08 -28.72 4.28
N VAL A 487 -8.95 -28.14 5.10
CA VAL A 487 -10.30 -28.70 5.36
C VAL A 487 -11.37 -28.24 4.37
N GLN A 488 -11.17 -27.10 3.70
CA GLN A 488 -12.16 -26.45 2.83
C GLN A 488 -12.56 -27.25 1.57
N THR A 489 -11.84 -28.30 1.18
CA THR A 489 -12.18 -29.13 0.02
C THR A 489 -12.83 -30.45 0.44
N LEU A 490 -12.92 -30.71 1.74
CA LEU A 490 -13.36 -32.00 2.28
C LEU A 490 -14.76 -31.88 2.90
N ARG A 491 -15.55 -32.94 2.75
CA ARG A 491 -16.88 -33.08 3.37
C ARG A 491 -16.77 -33.11 4.89
N HIS A 492 -17.71 -32.48 5.59
CA HIS A 492 -17.66 -32.33 7.05
C HIS A 492 -17.61 -33.67 7.80
N GLU A 493 -18.36 -34.66 7.30
CA GLU A 493 -18.51 -36.00 7.88
C GLU A 493 -17.27 -36.90 7.65
N ALA A 494 -16.34 -36.47 6.79
CA ALA A 494 -15.19 -37.30 6.41
C ALA A 494 -14.24 -37.53 7.60
N LEU A 495 -13.82 -38.79 7.78
CA LEU A 495 -12.86 -39.16 8.83
C LEU A 495 -11.45 -38.66 8.50
N PHE A 496 -10.92 -37.82 9.39
CA PHE A 496 -9.59 -37.24 9.28
C PHE A 496 -8.69 -37.63 10.45
N GLU A 497 -8.31 -38.91 10.46
CA GLU A 497 -7.36 -39.43 11.45
C GLU A 497 -5.91 -39.19 11.01
N THR A 498 -5.15 -38.50 11.87
CA THR A 498 -3.71 -38.29 11.77
C THR A 498 -3.04 -38.78 13.07
N PRO A 499 -1.72 -39.07 13.07
CA PRO A 499 -1.03 -39.47 14.31
C PRO A 499 -1.15 -38.46 15.47
N ALA A 500 -1.48 -37.20 15.16
CA ALA A 500 -1.64 -36.11 16.12
C ALA A 500 -3.10 -35.84 16.51
N SER A 501 -4.09 -36.50 15.88
CA SER A 501 -5.52 -36.31 16.18
C SER A 501 -6.08 -37.46 17.02
N GLN A 502 -7.21 -37.22 17.68
CA GLN A 502 -7.91 -38.28 18.40
C GLN A 502 -8.53 -39.28 17.40
N PRO A 503 -8.64 -40.57 17.75
CA PRO A 503 -9.39 -41.53 16.93
C PRO A 503 -10.82 -41.04 16.70
N GLY A 504 -11.32 -41.21 15.47
CA GLY A 504 -12.65 -40.73 15.07
C GLY A 504 -12.76 -39.24 14.77
N THR A 505 -11.66 -38.48 14.76
CA THR A 505 -11.69 -37.05 14.38
C THR A 505 -12.24 -36.87 12.97
N THR A 506 -13.24 -36.01 12.83
CA THR A 506 -13.84 -35.62 11.54
C THR A 506 -13.30 -34.29 11.02
N ILE A 507 -13.67 -33.92 9.79
CA ILE A 507 -13.42 -32.58 9.25
C ILE A 507 -14.22 -31.53 10.02
N GLU A 508 -15.45 -31.82 10.40
CA GLU A 508 -16.27 -30.98 11.28
C GLU A 508 -15.52 -30.64 12.58
N ASP A 509 -14.94 -31.64 13.25
CA ASP A 509 -14.17 -31.43 14.49
C ASP A 509 -12.93 -30.55 14.28
N LEU A 510 -12.32 -30.58 13.09
CA LEU A 510 -11.19 -29.73 12.74
C LEU A 510 -11.65 -28.29 12.49
N CYS A 511 -12.69 -28.11 11.66
CA CYS A 511 -13.30 -26.81 11.39
C CYS A 511 -13.71 -26.11 12.69
N LEU A 512 -14.46 -26.80 13.55
CA LEU A 512 -14.93 -26.23 14.82
C LEU A 512 -13.80 -25.85 15.76
N ARG A 513 -12.70 -26.63 15.78
CA ARG A 513 -11.49 -26.29 16.56
C ARG A 513 -10.82 -25.02 16.05
N HIS A 514 -10.63 -24.88 14.73
CA HIS A 514 -10.03 -23.68 14.15
C HIS A 514 -10.92 -22.44 14.39
N CYS A 515 -12.23 -22.55 14.14
CA CYS A 515 -13.19 -21.46 14.40
C CYS A 515 -13.20 -21.04 15.87
N THR A 516 -13.23 -22.01 16.79
CA THR A 516 -13.18 -21.74 18.24
C THR A 516 -11.86 -21.08 18.64
N SER A 517 -10.74 -21.50 18.04
CA SER A 517 -9.43 -20.89 18.27
C SER A 517 -9.39 -19.45 17.78
N ASP A 518 -9.90 -19.15 16.59
CA ASP A 518 -9.97 -17.80 16.05
C ASP A 518 -10.86 -16.91 16.92
N SER A 519 -12.09 -17.34 17.20
CA SER A 519 -13.03 -16.58 18.02
C SER A 519 -12.47 -16.23 19.41
N LYS A 520 -11.79 -17.18 20.07
CA LYS A 520 -11.11 -16.93 21.36
C LYS A 520 -9.92 -15.97 21.23
N THR A 521 -9.14 -16.11 20.17
CA THR A 521 -7.95 -15.26 19.94
C THR A 521 -8.33 -13.83 19.62
N ILE A 522 -9.36 -13.64 18.78
CA ILE A 522 -9.87 -12.33 18.38
C ILE A 522 -10.53 -11.63 19.59
N ASP A 523 -11.29 -12.34 20.40
CA ASP A 523 -11.87 -11.79 21.63
C ASP A 523 -10.78 -11.33 22.62
N ALA A 524 -9.75 -12.16 22.83
CA ALA A 524 -8.61 -11.81 23.68
C ALA A 524 -7.81 -10.61 23.13
N TYR A 525 -7.75 -10.46 21.80
CA TYR A 525 -7.14 -9.31 21.13
C TYR A 525 -7.97 -8.04 21.33
N LEU A 526 -9.29 -8.09 21.10
CA LEU A 526 -10.20 -6.95 21.21
C LEU A 526 -10.34 -6.43 22.65
N GLY A 527 -10.04 -7.26 23.64
CA GLY A 527 -9.91 -6.82 25.03
C GLY A 527 -8.72 -5.89 25.30
N ARG A 528 -7.78 -5.72 24.35
CA ARG A 528 -6.56 -4.92 24.52
C ARG A 528 -6.29 -3.90 23.42
N TRP A 529 -6.72 -4.17 22.19
CA TRP A 529 -6.34 -3.39 21.01
C TRP A 529 -7.53 -3.07 20.11
N PRO A 530 -7.44 -2.00 19.31
CA PRO A 530 -8.50 -1.63 18.37
C PRO A 530 -8.67 -2.68 17.27
N PHE A 531 -9.86 -2.72 16.70
CA PHE A 531 -10.21 -3.65 15.63
C PHE A 531 -9.32 -3.43 14.40
N ASP A 532 -8.56 -4.45 14.02
CA ASP A 532 -7.58 -4.41 12.92
C ASP A 532 -8.14 -5.03 11.63
N SER A 533 -7.58 -4.64 10.48
CA SER A 533 -7.97 -5.17 9.17
C SER A 533 -7.80 -6.69 9.04
N LEU A 534 -6.90 -7.30 9.80
CA LEU A 534 -6.75 -8.75 9.84
C LEU A 534 -7.88 -9.46 10.57
N LEU A 535 -8.63 -8.80 11.46
CA LEU A 535 -9.64 -9.48 12.26
C LEU A 535 -10.87 -9.85 11.44
N TRP A 536 -11.41 -8.91 10.67
CA TRP A 536 -12.58 -9.18 9.83
C TRP A 536 -12.30 -10.32 8.85
N ARG A 537 -11.06 -10.45 8.37
CA ARG A 537 -10.63 -11.54 7.51
C ARG A 537 -10.88 -12.91 8.15
N HIS A 538 -10.40 -13.12 9.36
CA HIS A 538 -10.54 -14.42 10.02
C HIS A 538 -11.96 -14.65 10.54
N LEU A 539 -12.65 -13.60 10.97
CA LEU A 539 -14.07 -13.71 11.32
C LEU A 539 -14.90 -14.20 10.12
N TYR A 540 -14.64 -13.68 8.92
CA TYR A 540 -15.32 -14.14 7.71
C TYR A 540 -15.01 -15.61 7.40
N LEU A 541 -13.72 -15.99 7.39
CA LEU A 541 -13.29 -17.36 7.14
C LEU A 541 -13.83 -18.36 8.16
N SER A 542 -13.90 -17.97 9.44
CA SER A 542 -14.49 -18.75 10.54
C SER A 542 -16.00 -18.94 10.37
N MET A 543 -16.73 -17.89 10.00
CA MET A 543 -18.19 -17.96 9.82
C MET A 543 -18.62 -18.89 8.68
N GLN A 544 -17.82 -19.03 7.62
CA GLN A 544 -18.18 -19.85 6.46
C GLN A 544 -18.49 -21.33 6.80
N PRO A 545 -17.56 -22.13 7.35
CA PRO A 545 -17.87 -23.51 7.70
C PRO A 545 -18.94 -23.61 8.80
N LEU A 546 -19.01 -22.64 9.73
CA LEU A 546 -20.00 -22.65 10.83
C LEU A 546 -21.44 -22.65 10.34
N VAL A 547 -21.73 -22.01 9.19
CA VAL A 547 -23.07 -22.01 8.58
C VAL A 547 -23.56 -23.43 8.29
N LEU A 548 -22.66 -24.36 7.99
CA LEU A 548 -23.02 -25.75 7.69
C LEU A 548 -23.19 -26.64 8.93
N MET A 549 -22.93 -26.11 10.13
CA MET A 549 -22.85 -26.88 11.38
C MET A 549 -23.81 -26.35 12.47
N PHE A 550 -24.94 -25.72 12.09
CA PHE A 550 -25.86 -25.12 13.06
C PHE A 550 -26.65 -26.12 13.92
N ASP A 551 -26.64 -27.40 13.58
CA ASP A 551 -27.08 -28.48 14.45
C ASP A 551 -26.21 -28.58 15.72
N ASN A 552 -24.93 -28.24 15.62
CA ASN A 552 -24.01 -28.17 16.75
C ASN A 552 -24.21 -26.88 17.59
N PRO A 553 -24.56 -26.97 18.89
CA PRO A 553 -24.74 -25.80 19.74
C PRO A 553 -23.48 -24.93 19.86
N LEU A 554 -22.29 -25.54 19.90
CA LEU A 554 -21.04 -24.79 20.01
C LEU A 554 -20.78 -23.99 18.73
N ALA A 555 -21.11 -24.53 17.56
CA ALA A 555 -20.96 -23.80 16.30
C ALA A 555 -21.86 -22.56 16.26
N ARG A 556 -23.10 -22.66 16.75
CA ARG A 556 -24.02 -21.51 16.86
C ARG A 556 -23.50 -20.42 17.80
N ASP A 557 -22.91 -20.83 18.93
CA ASP A 557 -22.32 -19.89 19.90
C ASP A 557 -21.11 -19.16 19.30
N VAL A 558 -20.21 -19.89 18.65
CA VAL A 558 -19.03 -19.31 17.98
C VAL A 558 -19.47 -18.38 16.85
N PHE A 559 -20.41 -18.82 16.00
CA PHE A 559 -20.95 -18.01 14.90
C PHE A 559 -21.56 -16.70 15.39
N THR A 560 -22.35 -16.76 16.46
CA THR A 560 -22.96 -15.57 17.08
C THR A 560 -21.89 -14.59 17.56
N LYS A 561 -20.86 -15.11 18.24
CA LYS A 561 -19.75 -14.29 18.75
C LYS A 561 -18.96 -13.65 17.61
N ASP A 562 -18.72 -14.39 16.54
CA ASP A 562 -18.01 -13.89 15.37
C ASP A 562 -18.81 -12.79 14.65
N CYS A 563 -20.13 -12.97 14.51
CA CYS A 563 -21.03 -11.93 13.99
C CYS A 563 -20.97 -10.65 14.85
N MET A 564 -21.02 -10.80 16.18
CA MET A 564 -20.92 -9.67 17.11
C MET A 564 -19.60 -8.91 16.96
N MET A 565 -18.47 -9.62 16.91
CA MET A 565 -17.15 -9.00 16.73
C MET A 565 -17.02 -8.33 15.36
N MET A 566 -17.53 -8.96 14.30
CA MET A 566 -17.53 -8.38 12.95
C MET A 566 -18.41 -7.12 12.87
N ARG A 567 -19.54 -7.09 13.58
CA ARG A 567 -20.42 -5.91 13.68
C ARG A 567 -19.70 -4.71 14.31
N TYR A 568 -18.81 -4.95 15.28
CA TYR A 568 -17.97 -3.88 15.84
C TYR A 568 -17.05 -3.25 14.77
N GLY A 569 -16.49 -4.06 13.88
CA GLY A 569 -15.63 -3.63 12.78
C GLY A 569 -16.34 -2.78 11.70
N CYS A 570 -17.66 -2.85 11.59
CA CYS A 570 -18.44 -2.10 10.58
C CYS A 570 -18.32 -0.58 10.69
N ARG A 571 -17.92 -0.06 11.86
CA ARG A 571 -17.71 1.38 12.06
C ARG A 571 -16.43 1.91 11.41
N LEU A 572 -15.46 1.03 11.19
CA LEU A 572 -14.14 1.36 10.65
C LEU A 572 -14.02 0.91 9.20
N PHE A 573 -14.48 -0.30 8.92
CA PHE A 573 -14.33 -0.94 7.62
C PHE A 573 -15.72 -1.27 7.04
N PRO A 574 -16.17 -0.55 5.99
CA PRO A 574 -17.38 -0.91 5.26
C PRO A 574 -17.41 -2.37 4.80
N MET A 575 -16.23 -2.95 4.53
CA MET A 575 -16.09 -4.37 4.17
C MET A 575 -16.76 -5.31 5.18
N CYS A 576 -16.66 -5.05 6.49
CA CYS A 576 -17.23 -5.92 7.52
C CYS A 576 -18.74 -6.13 7.36
N GLY A 577 -19.47 -5.07 7.00
CA GLY A 577 -20.91 -5.13 6.82
C GLY A 577 -21.31 -5.91 5.56
N GLN A 578 -20.57 -5.74 4.48
CA GLN A 578 -20.76 -6.53 3.26
C GLN A 578 -20.48 -8.01 3.50
N LEU A 579 -19.48 -8.35 4.32
CA LEU A 579 -19.16 -9.74 4.67
C LEU A 579 -20.21 -10.38 5.58
N LEU A 580 -20.80 -9.63 6.51
CA LEU A 580 -21.95 -10.11 7.31
C LEU A 580 -23.14 -10.45 6.41
N GLN A 581 -23.44 -9.57 5.45
CA GLN A 581 -24.48 -9.82 4.45
C GLN A 581 -24.16 -11.03 3.57
N ALA A 582 -22.89 -11.18 3.19
CA ALA A 582 -22.43 -12.29 2.38
C ALA A 582 -22.63 -13.63 3.10
N THR A 583 -22.25 -13.68 4.39
CA THR A 583 -22.49 -14.85 5.24
C THR A 583 -23.98 -15.15 5.43
N GLN A 584 -24.82 -14.12 5.61
CA GLN A 584 -26.26 -14.27 5.72
C GLN A 584 -26.88 -14.84 4.43
N ALA A 585 -26.51 -14.28 3.27
CA ALA A 585 -26.96 -14.75 1.97
C ALA A 585 -26.48 -16.19 1.70
N PHE A 586 -25.27 -16.53 2.13
CA PHE A 586 -24.77 -17.90 2.05
C PHE A 586 -25.62 -18.87 2.87
N ALA A 587 -25.94 -18.55 4.13
CA ALA A 587 -26.80 -19.39 4.98
C ALA A 587 -28.18 -19.64 4.36
N TRP A 588 -28.79 -18.61 3.76
CA TRP A 588 -30.05 -18.76 3.03
C TRP A 588 -29.93 -19.61 1.77
N ALA A 589 -28.83 -19.46 1.02
CA ALA A 589 -28.61 -20.24 -0.19
C ALA A 589 -28.50 -21.75 0.07
N VAL A 590 -28.01 -22.14 1.26
CA VAL A 590 -27.89 -23.54 1.69
C VAL A 590 -29.06 -23.99 2.59
N ASP A 591 -30.16 -23.22 2.64
CA ASP A 591 -31.36 -23.49 3.46
C ASP A 591 -31.09 -23.71 4.97
N GLN A 592 -30.04 -23.06 5.50
CA GLN A 592 -29.69 -23.15 6.93
C GLN A 592 -30.37 -22.03 7.73
N PRO A 593 -31.14 -22.35 8.79
CA PRO A 593 -31.78 -21.34 9.61
C PRO A 593 -30.75 -20.62 10.47
N ILE A 594 -30.65 -19.30 10.30
CA ILE A 594 -29.73 -18.47 11.07
C ILE A 594 -30.12 -18.49 12.56
N PRO A 595 -29.16 -18.67 13.50
CA PRO A 595 -29.45 -18.65 14.92
C PRO A 595 -30.06 -17.33 15.39
N ASP A 596 -31.15 -17.40 16.17
CA ASP A 596 -31.84 -16.21 16.71
C ASP A 596 -30.89 -15.27 17.47
N SER A 597 -29.88 -15.83 18.15
CA SER A 597 -28.86 -15.08 18.88
C SER A 597 -27.95 -14.24 17.98
N ALA A 598 -27.80 -14.60 16.71
CA ALA A 598 -26.95 -13.92 15.74
C ALA A 598 -27.68 -12.81 14.96
N LEU A 599 -29.01 -12.92 14.82
CA LEU A 599 -29.84 -11.97 14.05
C LEU A 599 -29.58 -10.49 14.37
N PRO A 600 -29.47 -10.04 15.65
CA PRO A 600 -29.26 -8.64 15.97
C PRO A 600 -27.97 -8.04 15.39
N PHE A 601 -26.99 -8.88 15.05
CA PHE A 601 -25.70 -8.44 14.50
C PHE A 601 -25.69 -8.43 12.97
N LEU A 602 -26.60 -9.16 12.34
CA LEU A 602 -26.78 -9.22 10.88
C LEU A 602 -27.75 -8.14 10.38
N GLU A 603 -28.71 -7.73 11.22
CA GLU A 603 -29.73 -6.75 10.87
C GLU A 603 -29.20 -5.30 10.72
N GLY A 604 -29.91 -4.50 9.90
CA GLY A 604 -29.79 -3.04 9.86
C GLY A 604 -28.76 -2.46 8.87
N TRP A 605 -27.77 -3.23 8.41
CA TRP A 605 -26.78 -2.70 7.45
C TRP A 605 -27.35 -2.48 6.03
N THR A 606 -28.42 -3.22 5.68
CA THR A 606 -29.14 -3.10 4.39
C THR A 606 -29.79 -1.74 4.16
N LYS A 607 -30.19 -1.01 5.23
CA LYS A 607 -30.91 0.27 5.11
C LYS A 607 -30.00 1.48 4.96
N GLU A 608 -28.79 1.43 5.51
CA GLU A 608 -27.82 2.53 5.46
C GLU A 608 -27.04 2.54 4.13
N ALA A 609 -26.94 1.39 3.45
CA ALA A 609 -26.26 1.22 2.17
C ALA A 609 -27.20 1.14 0.94
N ALA A 610 -28.49 1.45 1.09
CA ALA A 610 -29.53 1.34 0.05
C ALA A 610 -29.37 2.29 -1.18
N ASN A 611 -28.16 2.85 -1.38
CA ASN A 611 -27.73 3.46 -2.64
C ASN A 611 -26.76 2.56 -3.45
N CYS A 612 -26.55 1.30 -3.04
CA CYS A 612 -25.61 0.37 -3.67
C CYS A 612 -26.19 -0.30 -4.94
N SER A 613 -26.21 0.42 -6.06
CA SER A 613 -26.42 -0.19 -7.38
C SER A 613 -25.19 -0.96 -7.92
N ASN A 614 -24.21 -1.29 -7.06
CA ASN A 614 -23.01 -2.08 -7.39
C ASN A 614 -22.40 -2.67 -6.09
N LEU A 615 -22.96 -3.79 -5.58
CA LEU A 615 -22.28 -4.59 -4.57
C LEU A 615 -20.99 -5.14 -5.19
N SER A 616 -19.84 -4.82 -4.58
CA SER A 616 -18.51 -5.00 -5.17
C SER A 616 -17.73 -6.18 -4.59
N VAL A 617 -18.35 -7.05 -3.77
CA VAL A 617 -17.68 -8.19 -3.15
C VAL A 617 -17.39 -9.27 -4.19
N SER A 618 -16.11 -9.61 -4.35
CA SER A 618 -15.62 -10.60 -5.31
C SER A 618 -14.90 -11.79 -4.67
N PHE A 619 -15.01 -11.94 -3.35
CA PHE A 619 -14.49 -13.11 -2.65
C PHE A 619 -15.32 -14.35 -3.00
N ALA A 620 -14.65 -15.49 -3.05
CA ALA A 620 -15.27 -16.73 -3.44
C ALA A 620 -16.02 -17.37 -2.25
N LEU A 621 -16.99 -18.24 -2.57
CA LEU A 621 -17.67 -19.10 -1.61
C LEU A 621 -16.86 -20.37 -1.32
N PRO A 622 -17.01 -20.98 -0.13
CA PRO A 622 -16.34 -22.23 0.22
C PRO A 622 -16.52 -23.29 -0.88
N GLN A 623 -15.43 -23.96 -1.22
CA GLN A 623 -15.39 -24.93 -2.32
C GLN A 623 -15.77 -26.36 -1.90
N GLN A 624 -16.33 -26.55 -0.69
CA GLN A 624 -16.70 -27.88 -0.19
C GLN A 624 -17.74 -28.54 -1.11
N ASP A 625 -17.61 -29.85 -1.34
CA ASP A 625 -18.57 -30.62 -2.16
C ASP A 625 -20.00 -30.46 -1.66
N ASP A 626 -20.20 -30.46 -0.34
CA ASP A 626 -21.53 -30.30 0.25
C ASP A 626 -22.12 -28.90 -0.08
N VAL A 627 -21.28 -27.86 -0.15
CA VAL A 627 -21.70 -26.51 -0.57
C VAL A 627 -22.04 -26.49 -2.06
N LYS A 628 -21.24 -27.15 -2.91
CA LYS A 628 -21.52 -27.25 -4.35
C LYS A 628 -22.81 -28.01 -4.62
N ASP A 629 -23.04 -29.11 -3.91
CA ASP A 629 -24.24 -29.93 -4.00
C ASP A 629 -25.48 -29.12 -3.56
N LEU A 630 -25.39 -28.41 -2.43
CA LEU A 630 -26.47 -27.55 -1.90
C LEU A 630 -26.76 -26.36 -2.82
N LEU A 631 -25.74 -25.67 -3.32
CA LEU A 631 -25.90 -24.56 -4.26
C LEU A 631 -26.45 -25.04 -5.61
N ALA A 632 -26.01 -26.19 -6.13
CA ALA A 632 -26.52 -26.76 -7.38
C ALA A 632 -27.98 -27.23 -7.26
N ALA A 633 -28.37 -27.75 -6.10
CA ALA A 633 -29.77 -28.10 -5.81
C ALA A 633 -30.68 -26.85 -5.76
N ASN A 634 -30.14 -25.72 -5.31
CA ASN A 634 -30.90 -24.50 -5.01
C ASN A 634 -30.73 -23.35 -6.03
N ALA A 635 -29.82 -23.47 -7.01
CA ALA A 635 -29.53 -22.46 -8.02
C ALA A 635 -29.70 -22.99 -9.46
N ALA A 636 -30.78 -22.59 -10.12
CA ALA A 636 -30.92 -22.73 -11.56
C ALA A 636 -30.10 -21.64 -12.28
N GLY A 637 -28.91 -21.98 -12.79
CA GLY A 637 -28.28 -21.28 -13.92
C GLY A 637 -27.33 -20.10 -13.61
N THR A 638 -26.20 -20.35 -12.94
CA THR A 638 -25.05 -19.43 -12.95
C THR A 638 -23.77 -20.19 -13.28
N GLU A 639 -23.19 -19.91 -14.46
CA GLU A 639 -22.10 -20.69 -15.08
C GLU A 639 -20.66 -20.24 -14.67
N ASN A 640 -20.49 -19.44 -13.60
CA ASN A 640 -19.14 -19.00 -13.20
C ASN A 640 -18.95 -18.95 -11.67
N ASP A 641 -18.02 -19.74 -11.15
CA ASP A 641 -17.76 -19.91 -9.70
C ASP A 641 -17.24 -18.63 -9.01
N GLU A 642 -16.52 -17.77 -9.73
CA GLU A 642 -15.91 -16.55 -9.19
C GLU A 642 -16.90 -15.39 -8.95
N ASP A 643 -18.10 -15.44 -9.56
CA ASP A 643 -19.13 -14.39 -9.44
C ASP A 643 -20.25 -14.76 -8.45
N GLN A 644 -20.17 -15.92 -7.79
CA GLN A 644 -21.27 -16.45 -6.97
C GLN A 644 -21.62 -15.59 -5.75
N LEU A 645 -20.65 -15.02 -5.02
CA LEU A 645 -20.95 -14.23 -3.82
C LEU A 645 -21.59 -12.87 -4.14
N GLY A 646 -21.06 -12.17 -5.15
CA GLY A 646 -21.66 -10.93 -5.65
C GLY A 646 -23.05 -11.15 -6.25
N ALA A 647 -23.26 -12.28 -6.94
CA ALA A 647 -24.56 -12.70 -7.45
C ALA A 647 -25.55 -13.07 -6.34
N LEU A 648 -25.11 -13.82 -5.31
CA LEU A 648 -25.92 -14.14 -4.12
C LEU A 648 -26.32 -12.87 -3.37
N LEU A 649 -25.36 -11.97 -3.11
CA LEU A 649 -25.64 -10.67 -2.50
C LEU A 649 -26.65 -9.87 -3.34
N THR A 650 -26.50 -9.82 -4.66
CA THR A 650 -27.46 -9.11 -5.53
C THR A 650 -28.86 -9.74 -5.49
N ARG A 651 -28.94 -11.08 -5.38
CA ARG A 651 -30.21 -11.82 -5.31
C ARG A 651 -30.93 -11.62 -3.98
N TRP A 652 -30.19 -11.62 -2.86
CA TRP A 652 -30.76 -11.62 -1.52
C TRP A 652 -30.71 -10.27 -0.79
N ALA A 653 -30.00 -9.26 -1.32
CA ALA A 653 -29.98 -7.90 -0.74
C ALA A 653 -31.21 -7.05 -1.11
N LEU A 654 -32.11 -7.56 -1.95
CA LEU A 654 -33.31 -6.85 -2.44
C LEU A 654 -34.64 -7.47 -1.96
N GLU A 655 -34.58 -8.51 -1.12
CA GLU A 655 -35.73 -9.08 -0.39
C GLU A 655 -35.55 -8.83 1.11
#